data_AF-A0A8J5XU96-F1
#
_entry.id   AF-A0A8J5XU96-F1
#
_cell.length_a   1.000
_cell.length_b   1.000
_cell.length_c   1.000
_cell.angle_alpha   90.00
_cell.angle_beta   90.00
_cell.angle_gamma   90.00
#
_symmetry.space_group_name_H-M   'P 1'
#
loop_
_entity.id
_entity.type
_entity.pdbx_description
1 polymer ?
#
loop_
_entity_poly.entity_id
_entity_poly.type
_entity_poly.pdbx_seq_one_letter_code
_entity_poly.pdbx_strand_id
1 'polypeptide(L)'
;MLALLAASAAAWVGPSTGVASASAAVRRAPSVERTTALAGLFRRAPTPATVADEAYDYIIVGGGTAGCVLANRLSADGDARVLVLEAGSEKAHKSMIVKIPVGLLKLLKSEHDWFYQTAPSPSISGREVYLCRGKMLGGSSCTNVMLYNRGAAGDYDRWAAECGDDTWNAAGMLPFFKRAEDCRSTENSGVGEWHGKGGPYTTSDVPYQNPMSKAFLQAAAEAGEPANYDFNDWSRPQAGFGRFQVSQRGGQRVEAAASYLEPVRGRANLRVISGALATSIELDKAAPAGPAATGVAYTDEATGERRVARLSARGEVLLTLGAVGSPQLLMLSGVGPAAHLQDRGVEPVVNVPGVGANLQDHPAVLLSCSAEGKKGAAGVSQSSRLRLGETTRLNPGALAQWLLFGKGPLCSPGCDHGGFAHSDEAAAGTGALPDLQFRFLASKSTSADGMSTISDEYLKAKGHADGITLQAIGARPRTRGRLRLRSADPADKPLIEGLYLEDEQDVKTLVAGLRKARSLLARPSLEPYQSFEEFPGADATTDAQLAEYVRQSVHSANALVGSCKMGKGDDPMAVVDSELRVRGLSRVRVCDASIMPTLPGGQTASSTIAIAEKAADMLARKDARAPAPVAKVLVAA
;
A
#
# COMPACT_ATOMS: atom_id res chain seq x y z
N MET A 1 21.16 17.32 -34.78
CA MET A 1 20.60 16.47 -33.69
C MET A 1 19.06 16.53 -33.65
N LEU A 2 18.41 16.67 -34.81
CA LEU A 2 16.95 16.84 -34.99
C LEU A 2 16.42 15.90 -36.10
N ALA A 3 17.18 14.85 -36.45
CA ALA A 3 16.87 13.91 -37.54
C ALA A 3 16.84 12.43 -37.09
N LEU A 4 16.94 12.15 -35.78
CA LEU A 4 16.95 10.79 -35.22
C LEU A 4 15.65 10.42 -34.48
N LEU A 5 14.61 11.26 -34.55
CA LEU A 5 13.30 11.04 -33.92
C LEU A 5 12.20 10.58 -34.89
N ALA A 6 12.53 10.32 -36.17
CA ALA A 6 11.55 9.95 -37.20
C ALA A 6 11.47 8.44 -37.51
N ALA A 7 12.24 7.59 -36.84
CA ALA A 7 12.34 6.15 -37.17
C ALA A 7 12.00 5.24 -35.99
N SER A 8 10.79 5.34 -35.44
CA SER A 8 10.21 4.29 -34.59
C SER A 8 8.67 4.38 -34.47
N ALA A 9 8.01 5.00 -35.44
CA ALA A 9 6.56 5.17 -35.49
C ALA A 9 5.97 4.66 -36.82
N ALA A 10 6.23 3.39 -37.16
CA ALA A 10 5.53 2.71 -38.25
C ALA A 10 5.70 1.19 -38.12
N ALA A 11 4.77 0.52 -37.43
CA ALA A 11 4.48 -0.91 -37.64
C ALA A 11 3.29 -1.37 -36.78
N TRP A 12 2.10 -0.77 -36.90
CA TRP A 12 0.87 -1.35 -36.31
C TRP A 12 -0.36 -0.96 -37.13
N VAL A 13 -0.56 -1.60 -38.30
CA VAL A 13 -1.87 -1.82 -38.95
C VAL A 13 -1.75 -3.02 -39.92
N GLY A 14 -2.61 -4.04 -39.78
CA GLY A 14 -3.01 -4.92 -40.90
C GLY A 14 -3.25 -6.41 -40.55
N PRO A 15 -4.24 -7.11 -41.15
CA PRO A 15 -5.09 -8.08 -40.46
C PRO A 15 -5.02 -9.57 -40.92
N SER A 16 -5.64 -10.42 -40.08
CA SER A 16 -6.30 -11.74 -40.27
C SER A 16 -6.00 -12.71 -41.45
N THR A 17 -5.83 -13.97 -41.03
CA THR A 17 -6.20 -15.28 -41.65
C THR A 17 -5.47 -15.81 -42.88
N GLY A 18 -4.93 -17.04 -42.76
CA GLY A 18 -4.51 -17.89 -43.87
C GLY A 18 -3.61 -19.06 -43.42
N VAL A 19 -4.14 -20.28 -43.51
CA VAL A 19 -3.48 -21.57 -43.21
C VAL A 19 -2.49 -21.94 -44.32
N ALA A 20 -1.30 -22.45 -43.99
CA ALA A 20 -0.61 -23.52 -44.73
C ALA A 20 0.68 -24.00 -44.02
N SER A 21 0.86 -25.31 -43.98
CA SER A 21 2.06 -26.01 -43.53
C SER A 21 3.16 -26.00 -44.60
N ALA A 22 4.43 -26.00 -44.17
CA ALA A 22 5.53 -26.61 -44.93
C ALA A 22 6.75 -26.84 -44.03
N SER A 23 7.19 -28.09 -43.99
CA SER A 23 8.48 -28.58 -43.50
C SER A 23 9.60 -28.20 -44.46
N ALA A 24 10.79 -27.85 -43.96
CA ALA A 24 12.08 -28.33 -44.51
C ALA A 24 13.33 -27.85 -43.73
N ALA A 25 14.05 -28.84 -43.22
CA ALA A 25 15.49 -29.09 -43.38
C ALA A 25 16.55 -28.02 -43.00
N VAL A 26 17.24 -28.37 -41.92
CA VAL A 26 18.65 -28.16 -41.53
C VAL A 26 19.65 -27.98 -42.68
N ARG A 27 20.55 -26.99 -42.54
CA ARG A 27 21.95 -27.09 -43.00
C ARG A 27 22.92 -26.49 -41.96
N ARG A 28 23.86 -27.33 -41.51
CA ARG A 28 25.06 -26.97 -40.73
C ARG A 28 26.15 -26.42 -41.66
N ALA A 29 26.96 -25.51 -41.14
CA ALA A 29 28.27 -25.12 -41.69
C ALA A 29 29.29 -24.95 -40.55
N PRO A 30 30.60 -25.11 -40.80
CA PRO A 30 31.50 -25.83 -39.90
C PRO A 30 32.37 -24.97 -38.97
N SER A 31 32.92 -25.67 -37.98
CA SER A 31 33.89 -25.28 -36.95
C SER A 31 35.23 -24.81 -37.52
N VAL A 32 35.80 -23.77 -36.91
CA VAL A 32 37.22 -23.43 -37.00
C VAL A 32 37.79 -23.45 -35.58
N GLU A 33 38.66 -24.41 -35.31
CA GLU A 33 39.55 -24.42 -34.15
C GLU A 33 40.71 -23.46 -34.38
N ARG A 34 41.01 -22.61 -33.39
CA ARG A 34 42.38 -22.11 -33.16
C ARG A 34 42.68 -21.96 -31.67
N THR A 35 43.53 -22.87 -31.22
CA THR A 35 44.72 -22.66 -30.36
C THR A 35 44.55 -22.15 -28.93
N THR A 36 44.85 -23.07 -28.02
CA THR A 36 45.20 -22.93 -26.61
C THR A 36 46.45 -22.08 -26.36
N ALA A 37 46.32 -20.98 -25.62
CA ALA A 37 47.39 -20.41 -24.80
C ALA A 37 46.80 -19.38 -23.81
N LEU A 38 46.52 -19.82 -22.57
CA LEU A 38 46.50 -19.06 -21.31
C LEU A 38 45.83 -19.94 -20.23
N ALA A 39 46.44 -21.09 -19.96
CA ALA A 39 46.11 -21.90 -18.79
C ALA A 39 46.86 -21.32 -17.59
N GLY A 40 46.17 -20.58 -16.73
CA GLY A 40 46.71 -20.17 -15.43
C GLY A 40 46.37 -18.76 -15.01
N LEU A 41 45.07 -18.44 -14.87
CA LEU A 41 44.54 -17.34 -14.02
C LEU A 41 43.00 -17.29 -14.10
N PHE A 42 42.33 -18.41 -13.88
CA PHE A 42 40.90 -18.42 -13.57
C PHE A 42 40.69 -19.24 -12.31
N ARG A 43 40.63 -18.56 -11.15
CA ARG A 43 39.83 -19.09 -10.04
C ARG A 43 38.43 -19.30 -10.63
N ARG A 44 38.01 -20.56 -10.70
CA ARG A 44 36.65 -20.94 -11.04
C ARG A 44 35.75 -20.13 -10.10
N ALA A 45 34.97 -19.20 -10.65
CA ALA A 45 33.96 -18.50 -9.87
C ALA A 45 33.10 -19.58 -9.19
N PRO A 46 32.84 -19.50 -7.88
CA PRO A 46 31.95 -20.45 -7.24
C PRO A 46 30.63 -20.41 -8.01
N THR A 47 30.18 -21.59 -8.44
CA THR A 47 28.81 -21.77 -8.94
C THR A 47 27.88 -21.14 -7.90
N PRO A 48 26.94 -20.25 -8.26
CA PRO A 48 26.02 -19.70 -7.27
C PRO A 48 25.35 -20.87 -6.57
N ALA A 49 25.53 -20.99 -5.25
CA ALA A 49 24.84 -22.00 -4.48
C ALA A 49 23.33 -21.82 -4.71
N THR A 50 22.64 -22.94 -4.91
CA THR A 50 21.19 -22.87 -5.11
C THR A 50 20.56 -22.34 -3.83
N VAL A 51 19.40 -21.68 -3.93
CA VAL A 51 18.67 -21.13 -2.77
C VAL A 51 18.46 -22.21 -1.68
N ALA A 52 18.38 -23.48 -2.09
CA ALA A 52 18.14 -24.63 -1.23
C ALA A 52 19.33 -25.01 -0.33
N ASP A 53 20.55 -24.57 -0.66
CA ASP A 53 21.78 -24.97 0.04
C ASP A 53 22.26 -23.93 1.07
N GLU A 54 21.63 -22.75 1.14
CA GLU A 54 22.02 -21.65 2.01
C GLU A 54 20.99 -21.40 3.13
N ALA A 55 21.47 -21.24 4.36
CA ALA A 55 20.64 -20.92 5.53
C ALA A 55 20.67 -19.41 5.83
N TYR A 56 19.49 -18.80 6.00
CA TYR A 56 19.33 -17.35 6.18
C TYR A 56 18.99 -16.99 7.63
N ASP A 57 19.53 -15.88 8.12
CA ASP A 57 19.16 -15.35 9.44
C ASP A 57 17.79 -14.66 9.38
N TYR A 58 17.44 -14.08 8.23
CA TYR A 58 16.12 -13.49 8.03
C TYR A 58 15.55 -13.91 6.69
N ILE A 59 14.35 -14.51 6.72
CA ILE A 59 13.53 -14.73 5.52
C ILE A 59 12.35 -13.77 5.58
N ILE A 60 12.41 -12.71 4.77
CA ILE A 60 11.35 -11.72 4.59
C ILE A 60 10.40 -12.23 3.52
N VAL A 61 9.15 -12.45 3.89
CA VAL A 61 8.10 -12.92 2.99
C VAL A 61 7.26 -11.73 2.54
N GLY A 62 7.34 -11.40 1.25
CA GLY A 62 6.81 -10.19 0.63
C GLY A 62 7.90 -9.13 0.46
N GLY A 63 8.14 -8.71 -0.78
CA GLY A 63 8.99 -7.56 -1.12
C GLY A 63 8.20 -6.25 -1.17
N GLY A 64 7.12 -6.13 -0.39
CA GLY A 64 6.26 -4.96 -0.33
C GLY A 64 6.84 -3.79 0.46
N THR A 65 5.97 -2.87 0.89
CA THR A 65 6.36 -1.64 1.62
C THR A 65 7.23 -1.95 2.85
N ALA A 66 6.76 -2.80 3.76
CA ALA A 66 7.51 -3.17 4.96
C ALA A 66 8.74 -4.06 4.65
N GLY A 67 8.59 -5.00 3.73
CA GLY A 67 9.67 -5.93 3.35
C GLY A 67 10.90 -5.20 2.80
N CYS A 68 10.71 -4.16 2.00
CA CYS A 68 11.80 -3.33 1.50
C CYS A 68 12.56 -2.61 2.62
N VAL A 69 11.85 -2.10 3.64
CA VAL A 69 12.46 -1.45 4.80
C VAL A 69 13.31 -2.44 5.60
N LEU A 70 12.74 -3.60 5.94
CA LEU A 70 13.45 -4.64 6.69
C LEU A 70 14.67 -5.16 5.93
N ALA A 71 14.55 -5.39 4.63
CA ALA A 71 15.66 -5.84 3.79
C ALA A 71 16.84 -4.86 3.85
N ASN A 72 16.57 -3.55 3.83
CA ASN A 72 17.60 -2.53 3.98
C ASN A 72 18.21 -2.53 5.39
N ARG A 73 17.38 -2.48 6.43
CA ARG A 73 17.88 -2.33 7.81
C ARG A 73 18.64 -3.57 8.29
N LEU A 74 18.11 -4.77 8.05
CA LEU A 74 18.69 -6.01 8.56
C LEU A 74 19.95 -6.45 7.79
N SER A 75 20.13 -5.97 6.55
CA SER A 75 21.36 -6.26 5.79
C SER A 75 22.46 -5.22 5.99
N ALA A 76 22.23 -4.16 6.79
CA ALA A 76 23.11 -2.99 6.87
C ALA A 76 24.54 -3.31 7.36
N ASP A 77 24.65 -4.14 8.40
CA ASP A 77 25.94 -4.42 9.06
C ASP A 77 26.73 -5.55 8.37
N GLY A 78 26.15 -6.24 7.39
CA GLY A 78 26.81 -7.32 6.63
C GLY A 78 26.81 -8.69 7.30
N ASP A 79 26.57 -8.76 8.61
CA ASP A 79 26.67 -10.00 9.40
C ASP A 79 25.50 -10.97 9.19
N ALA A 80 24.28 -10.44 9.05
CA ALA A 80 23.07 -11.24 8.87
C ALA A 80 22.81 -11.54 7.39
N ARG A 81 22.54 -12.81 7.05
CA ARG A 81 22.08 -13.19 5.71
C ARG A 81 20.57 -13.01 5.59
N VAL A 82 20.16 -12.18 4.64
CA VAL A 82 18.77 -11.77 4.43
C VAL A 82 18.26 -12.27 3.08
N LEU A 83 17.12 -12.94 3.08
CA LEU A 83 16.39 -13.34 1.88
C LEU A 83 15.05 -12.59 1.82
N VAL A 84 14.70 -12.06 0.64
CA VAL A 84 13.37 -11.53 0.33
C VAL A 84 12.71 -12.42 -0.72
N LEU A 85 11.50 -12.90 -0.45
CA LEU A 85 10.65 -13.63 -1.39
C LEU A 85 9.47 -12.74 -1.81
N GLU A 86 9.38 -12.36 -3.08
CA GLU A 86 8.29 -11.55 -3.63
C GLU A 86 7.57 -12.30 -4.74
N ALA A 87 6.24 -12.40 -4.66
CA ALA A 87 5.44 -13.12 -5.65
C ALA A 87 5.31 -12.35 -6.98
N GLY A 88 5.42 -11.03 -6.96
CA GLY A 88 5.30 -10.16 -8.11
C GLY A 88 6.60 -9.89 -8.85
N SER A 89 6.48 -9.09 -9.91
CA SER A 89 7.57 -8.75 -10.83
C SER A 89 8.61 -7.81 -10.22
N GLU A 90 9.89 -8.12 -10.43
CA GLU A 90 11.00 -7.18 -10.16
C GLU A 90 11.04 -6.04 -11.18
N LYS A 91 10.64 -6.25 -12.44
CA LYS A 91 10.81 -5.24 -13.49
C LYS A 91 9.72 -4.16 -13.45
N ALA A 92 8.54 -4.52 -12.93
CA ALA A 92 7.35 -3.66 -12.95
C ALA A 92 7.54 -2.33 -12.21
N HIS A 93 8.17 -2.34 -11.02
CA HIS A 93 8.34 -1.14 -10.20
C HIS A 93 9.29 -0.11 -10.85
N LYS A 94 10.19 -0.56 -11.73
CA LYS A 94 11.13 0.29 -12.49
C LYS A 94 10.47 0.97 -13.70
N SER A 95 9.25 0.58 -14.05
CA SER A 95 8.54 1.09 -15.22
C SER A 95 8.20 2.57 -15.10
N MET A 96 8.10 3.25 -16.24
CA MET A 96 7.66 4.64 -16.29
C MET A 96 6.21 4.81 -15.78
N ILE A 97 5.38 3.77 -15.91
CA ILE A 97 3.98 3.78 -15.45
C ILE A 97 3.92 3.96 -13.93
N VAL A 98 4.78 3.27 -13.18
CA VAL A 98 4.86 3.43 -11.71
C VAL A 98 5.37 4.81 -11.34
N LYS A 99 6.39 5.32 -12.04
CA LYS A 99 7.00 6.63 -11.76
C LYS A 99 6.05 7.81 -11.97
N ILE A 100 5.15 7.73 -12.95
CA ILE A 100 4.15 8.76 -13.20
C ILE A 100 2.99 8.60 -12.21
N PRO A 101 2.70 9.59 -11.35
CA PRO A 101 1.56 9.61 -10.43
C PRO A 101 0.23 9.06 -10.98
N VAL A 102 -0.28 9.66 -12.06
CA VAL A 102 -1.52 9.24 -12.74
C VAL A 102 -1.38 7.93 -13.52
N GLY A 103 -0.17 7.36 -13.62
CA GLY A 103 0.07 6.05 -14.22
C GLY A 103 -0.57 4.91 -13.41
N LEU A 104 -0.92 5.16 -12.14
CA LEU A 104 -1.68 4.24 -11.29
C LEU A 104 -2.90 3.63 -11.99
N LEU A 105 -3.64 4.41 -12.77
CA LEU A 105 -4.87 3.94 -13.43
C LEU A 105 -4.61 2.76 -14.38
N LYS A 106 -3.37 2.59 -14.88
CA LYS A 106 -2.97 1.46 -15.73
C LYS A 106 -2.50 0.23 -14.94
N LEU A 107 -2.23 0.36 -13.65
CA LEU A 107 -1.76 -0.72 -12.79
C LEU A 107 -2.93 -1.46 -12.13
N LEU A 108 -4.06 -0.80 -11.92
CA LEU A 108 -5.24 -1.39 -11.32
C LEU A 108 -5.81 -2.51 -12.22
N LYS A 109 -6.23 -3.63 -11.62
CA LYS A 109 -6.81 -4.78 -12.34
C LYS A 109 -5.91 -5.33 -13.47
N SER A 110 -4.60 -5.18 -13.32
CA SER A 110 -3.58 -5.75 -14.22
C SER A 110 -2.82 -6.89 -13.52
N GLU A 111 -1.86 -7.51 -14.21
CA GLU A 111 -0.94 -8.50 -13.61
C GLU A 111 -0.10 -7.97 -12.42
N HIS A 112 -0.07 -6.65 -12.26
CA HIS A 112 0.63 -5.93 -11.20
C HIS A 112 -0.24 -5.64 -9.97
N ASP A 113 -1.49 -6.08 -10.00
CA ASP A 113 -2.45 -5.98 -8.92
C ASP A 113 -2.94 -7.38 -8.58
N TRP A 114 -2.96 -7.73 -7.29
CA TRP A 114 -3.59 -8.96 -6.83
C TRP A 114 -5.07 -9.03 -7.18
N PHE A 115 -5.69 -7.87 -7.37
CA PHE A 115 -7.08 -7.72 -7.80
C PHE A 115 -8.02 -8.51 -6.87
N TYR A 116 -7.96 -8.21 -5.58
CA TYR A 116 -8.85 -8.82 -4.61
C TYR A 116 -10.26 -8.23 -4.72
N GLN A 117 -11.25 -9.03 -4.34
CA GLN A 117 -12.62 -8.61 -4.18
C GLN A 117 -13.13 -9.13 -2.84
N THR A 118 -13.99 -8.35 -2.19
CA THR A 118 -14.73 -8.86 -1.04
C THR A 118 -15.78 -9.87 -1.48
N ALA A 119 -16.20 -10.73 -0.57
CA ALA A 119 -17.46 -11.45 -0.69
C ALA A 119 -18.64 -10.44 -0.80
N PRO A 120 -19.73 -10.82 -1.49
CA PRO A 120 -20.98 -10.08 -1.45
C PRO A 120 -21.47 -9.86 -0.02
N SER A 121 -21.94 -8.66 0.33
CA SER A 121 -22.49 -8.37 1.65
C SER A 121 -23.89 -7.74 1.59
N PRO A 122 -24.87 -8.22 2.38
CA PRO A 122 -26.19 -7.60 2.47
C PRO A 122 -26.17 -6.12 2.90
N SER A 123 -25.23 -5.74 3.76
CA SER A 123 -25.08 -4.35 4.27
C SER A 123 -24.80 -3.32 3.17
N ILE A 124 -24.33 -3.76 2.00
CA ILE A 124 -24.01 -2.92 0.83
C ILE A 124 -24.76 -3.37 -0.41
N SER A 125 -26.00 -3.81 -0.23
CA SER A 125 -26.92 -4.21 -1.29
C SER A 125 -26.41 -5.40 -2.13
N GLY A 126 -25.74 -6.36 -1.48
CA GLY A 126 -25.23 -7.57 -2.12
C GLY A 126 -24.03 -7.36 -3.04
N ARG A 127 -23.39 -6.19 -2.99
CA ARG A 127 -22.23 -5.88 -3.84
C ARG A 127 -20.94 -6.49 -3.30
N GLU A 128 -19.99 -6.66 -4.22
CA GLU A 128 -18.58 -6.89 -3.93
C GLU A 128 -17.82 -5.56 -4.02
N VAL A 129 -16.78 -5.40 -3.20
CA VAL A 129 -15.88 -4.24 -3.23
C VAL A 129 -14.53 -4.69 -3.76
N TYR A 130 -14.04 -4.00 -4.79
CA TYR A 130 -12.69 -4.19 -5.32
C TYR A 130 -11.63 -3.61 -4.35
N LEU A 131 -10.58 -4.38 -4.10
CA LEU A 131 -9.48 -4.05 -3.20
C LEU A 131 -8.15 -4.14 -3.96
N CYS A 132 -7.55 -2.98 -4.26
CA CYS A 132 -6.27 -2.93 -4.94
C CYS A 132 -5.11 -3.30 -3.99
N ARG A 133 -4.26 -4.25 -4.41
CA ARG A 133 -3.00 -4.56 -3.72
C ARG A 133 -1.89 -4.81 -4.73
N GLY A 134 -0.78 -4.08 -4.61
CA GLY A 134 0.32 -4.19 -5.56
C GLY A 134 1.00 -5.56 -5.50
N LYS A 135 1.22 -6.18 -6.65
CA LYS A 135 1.93 -7.45 -6.86
C LYS A 135 3.23 -7.21 -7.63
N MET A 136 4.23 -6.65 -6.94
CA MET A 136 5.58 -6.36 -7.44
C MET A 136 6.49 -5.98 -6.27
N LEU A 137 7.81 -5.89 -6.51
CA LEU A 137 8.71 -5.25 -5.53
C LEU A 137 8.24 -3.81 -5.23
N GLY A 138 8.27 -3.43 -3.95
CA GLY A 138 7.66 -2.20 -3.43
C GLY A 138 6.17 -2.34 -3.10
N GLY A 139 5.50 -3.38 -3.61
CA GLY A 139 4.12 -3.74 -3.30
C GLY A 139 3.13 -2.59 -3.52
N SER A 140 2.21 -2.40 -2.58
CA SER A 140 1.20 -1.33 -2.65
C SER A 140 1.77 0.10 -2.63
N SER A 141 3.04 0.33 -2.30
CA SER A 141 3.63 1.67 -2.47
C SER A 141 3.77 2.07 -3.95
N CYS A 142 3.83 1.09 -4.86
CA CYS A 142 3.82 1.30 -6.31
C CYS A 142 2.42 1.60 -6.86
N THR A 143 1.35 1.17 -6.17
CA THR A 143 -0.05 1.30 -6.59
C THR A 143 -0.88 2.21 -5.68
N ASN A 144 -0.26 2.97 -4.78
CA ASN A 144 -1.00 3.92 -3.93
C ASN A 144 -1.22 5.28 -4.64
N VAL A 145 -2.03 6.14 -4.02
CA VAL A 145 -2.23 7.54 -4.45
C VAL A 145 -1.17 8.52 -3.90
N MET A 146 -0.07 8.00 -3.33
CA MET A 146 1.08 8.71 -2.75
C MET A 146 0.82 9.63 -1.55
N LEU A 147 -0.44 9.86 -1.15
CA LEU A 147 -0.72 10.71 0.01
C LEU A 147 0.05 10.23 1.24
N TYR A 148 0.81 11.13 1.84
CA TYR A 148 1.62 10.89 3.02
C TYR A 148 0.91 11.46 4.25
N ASN A 149 0.19 10.60 4.96
CA ASN A 149 -0.50 10.91 6.20
C ASN A 149 -0.02 9.94 7.27
N ARG A 150 0.28 10.43 8.47
CA ARG A 150 0.64 9.60 9.63
C ARG A 150 -0.56 9.25 10.49
N GLY A 151 -1.71 9.89 10.32
CA GLY A 151 -2.77 9.86 11.33
C GLY A 151 -2.49 10.83 12.48
N ALA A 152 -3.34 10.80 13.49
CA ALA A 152 -3.22 11.65 14.66
C ALA A 152 -2.47 10.92 15.79
N ALA A 153 -1.87 11.69 16.72
CA ALA A 153 -1.19 11.13 17.90
C ALA A 153 -2.07 10.11 18.66
N GLY A 154 -3.34 10.46 18.89
CA GLY A 154 -4.28 9.60 19.62
C GLY A 154 -4.58 8.25 18.95
N ASP A 155 -4.31 8.09 17.64
CA ASP A 155 -4.41 6.77 16.98
C ASP A 155 -3.37 5.80 17.56
N TYR A 156 -2.16 6.29 17.82
CA TYR A 156 -1.04 5.51 18.36
C TYR A 156 -1.16 5.33 19.87
N ASP A 157 -1.68 6.34 20.58
CA ASP A 157 -1.95 6.18 22.02
C ASP A 157 -2.99 5.07 22.26
N ARG A 158 -3.97 4.94 21.35
CA ARG A 158 -4.89 3.82 21.34
C ARG A 158 -4.20 2.48 21.05
N TRP A 159 -3.24 2.44 20.13
CA TRP A 159 -2.44 1.25 19.88
C TRP A 159 -1.71 0.78 21.13
N ALA A 160 -1.02 1.68 21.83
CA ALA A 160 -0.36 1.39 23.10
C ALA A 160 -1.34 0.85 24.15
N ALA A 161 -2.52 1.46 24.28
CA ALA A 161 -3.54 1.00 25.21
C ALA A 161 -4.07 -0.41 24.86
N GLU A 162 -4.23 -0.74 23.57
CA GLU A 162 -4.72 -2.04 23.11
C GLU A 162 -3.66 -3.14 23.17
N CYS A 163 -2.38 -2.84 22.98
CA CYS A 163 -1.29 -3.81 23.13
C CYS A 163 -0.68 -3.87 24.53
N GLY A 164 -0.96 -2.88 25.39
CA GLY A 164 -0.39 -2.77 26.73
C GLY A 164 1.09 -2.39 26.75
N ASP A 165 1.56 -1.64 25.74
CA ASP A 165 2.95 -1.24 25.59
C ASP A 165 3.06 0.21 25.09
N ASP A 166 3.47 1.10 26.00
CA ASP A 166 3.58 2.53 25.76
C ASP A 166 4.60 2.89 24.66
N THR A 167 5.49 1.97 24.27
CA THR A 167 6.40 2.24 23.15
C THR A 167 5.65 2.39 21.82
N TRP A 168 4.39 1.94 21.73
CA TRP A 168 3.52 2.08 20.56
C TRP A 168 2.69 3.37 20.55
N ASN A 169 2.80 4.21 21.59
CA ASN A 169 2.12 5.49 21.64
C ASN A 169 2.72 6.50 20.65
N ALA A 170 2.14 7.70 20.54
CA ALA A 170 2.61 8.72 19.61
C ALA A 170 4.12 9.03 19.82
N ALA A 171 4.54 9.24 21.07
CA ALA A 171 5.92 9.57 21.39
C ALA A 171 6.91 8.44 21.03
N GLY A 172 6.51 7.17 21.21
CA GLY A 172 7.29 6.00 20.85
C GLY A 172 7.36 5.74 19.34
N MET A 173 6.35 6.16 18.58
CA MET A 173 6.28 5.99 17.13
C MET A 173 6.93 7.13 16.34
N LEU A 174 6.91 8.37 16.85
CA LEU A 174 7.45 9.55 16.17
C LEU A 174 8.90 9.38 15.68
N PRO A 175 9.85 8.80 16.44
CA PRO A 175 11.22 8.60 15.97
C PRO A 175 11.30 7.75 14.71
N PHE A 176 10.44 6.75 14.55
CA PHE A 176 10.43 5.87 13.39
C PHE A 176 9.82 6.53 12.16
N PHE A 177 8.81 7.39 12.34
CA PHE A 177 8.32 8.26 11.27
C PHE A 177 9.42 9.20 10.78
N LYS A 178 10.11 9.88 11.70
CA LYS A 178 11.19 10.82 11.37
C LYS A 178 12.40 10.13 10.75
N ARG A 179 12.74 8.91 11.20
CA ARG A 179 13.87 8.15 10.63
C ARG A 179 13.63 7.72 9.18
N ALA A 180 12.39 7.40 8.85
CA ALA A 180 12.03 7.03 7.48
C ALA A 180 11.99 8.23 6.53
N GLU A 181 11.56 9.39 7.03
CA GLU A 181 11.20 10.53 6.21
C GLU A 181 12.39 11.40 5.76
N ASP A 182 12.37 11.80 4.50
CA ASP A 182 13.09 12.95 3.98
C ASP A 182 12.10 14.00 3.51
N CYS A 183 11.69 14.88 4.44
CA CYS A 183 10.70 15.91 4.18
C CYS A 183 11.32 17.05 3.35
N ARG A 184 10.73 17.28 2.18
CA ARG A 184 11.09 18.32 1.22
C ARG A 184 10.00 19.36 1.05
N SER A 185 8.97 19.33 1.90
CA SER A 185 7.93 20.35 1.89
C SER A 185 8.54 21.72 2.18
N THR A 186 8.10 22.71 1.41
CA THR A 186 8.49 24.11 1.57
C THR A 186 7.45 24.92 2.34
N GLU A 187 6.34 24.28 2.69
CA GLU A 187 5.17 24.89 3.30
C GLU A 187 5.10 24.61 4.81
N ASN A 188 5.79 23.57 5.27
CA ASN A 188 5.82 23.18 6.67
C ASN A 188 6.97 23.86 7.42
N SER A 189 6.69 24.43 8.58
CA SER A 189 7.69 25.04 9.47
C SER A 189 8.33 24.06 10.48
N GLY A 190 7.92 22.77 10.48
CA GLY A 190 8.24 21.79 11.53
C GLY A 190 9.38 20.80 11.23
N VAL A 191 10.25 21.06 10.24
CA VAL A 191 11.38 20.17 9.91
C VAL A 191 12.38 20.13 11.08
N GLY A 192 12.63 18.93 11.61
CA GLY A 192 13.48 18.69 12.77
C GLY A 192 12.72 18.33 14.04
N GLU A 193 11.55 18.95 14.28
CA GLU A 193 10.71 18.66 15.44
C GLU A 193 9.72 17.53 15.12
N TRP A 194 8.86 17.73 14.12
CA TRP A 194 7.83 16.78 13.71
C TRP A 194 8.19 16.02 12.44
N HIS A 195 9.05 16.57 11.58
CA HIS A 195 9.49 15.92 10.34
C HIS A 195 10.93 15.43 10.36
N GLY A 196 11.17 14.35 9.62
CA GLY A 196 12.48 13.81 9.31
C GLY A 196 13.14 14.51 8.12
N LYS A 197 14.48 14.44 8.07
CA LYS A 197 15.29 14.90 6.93
C LYS A 197 16.39 13.90 6.69
N GLY A 198 16.63 13.55 5.42
CA GLY A 198 17.67 12.59 5.03
C GLY A 198 17.30 11.11 5.20
N GLY A 199 16.07 10.80 5.61
CA GLY A 199 15.56 9.42 5.57
C GLY A 199 15.42 8.89 4.14
N PRO A 200 15.23 7.57 3.94
CA PRO A 200 15.17 7.00 2.60
C PRO A 200 13.89 7.37 1.83
N TYR A 201 12.79 7.65 2.54
CA TYR A 201 11.46 7.88 1.95
C TYR A 201 11.17 9.37 1.79
N THR A 202 11.29 9.89 0.57
CA THR A 202 11.06 11.32 0.30
C THR A 202 9.58 11.67 0.36
N THR A 203 9.26 12.74 1.10
CA THR A 203 7.94 13.37 1.13
C THR A 203 8.05 14.81 0.61
N SER A 204 7.10 15.27 -0.18
CA SER A 204 7.12 16.62 -0.76
C SER A 204 5.72 17.18 -0.97
N ASP A 205 5.65 18.50 -1.19
CA ASP A 205 4.46 19.12 -1.76
C ASP A 205 4.33 18.70 -3.24
N VAL A 206 3.11 18.76 -3.79
CA VAL A 206 2.90 18.50 -5.22
C VAL A 206 3.33 19.73 -6.03
N PRO A 207 4.28 19.61 -6.98
CA PRO A 207 4.78 20.77 -7.77
C PRO A 207 3.75 21.44 -8.68
N TYR A 208 2.60 20.80 -8.88
CA TYR A 208 1.52 21.27 -9.74
C TYR A 208 0.23 21.40 -8.93
N GLN A 209 -0.47 22.52 -9.10
CA GLN A 209 -1.76 22.74 -8.47
C GLN A 209 -2.80 23.10 -9.53
N ASN A 210 -3.88 22.33 -9.58
CA ASN A 210 -5.00 22.62 -10.45
C ASN A 210 -5.78 23.84 -9.88
N PRO A 211 -6.22 24.81 -10.71
CA PRO A 211 -7.07 25.92 -10.27
C PRO A 211 -8.32 25.50 -9.48
N MET A 212 -8.96 24.39 -9.85
CA MET A 212 -10.11 23.84 -9.12
C MET A 212 -9.76 23.41 -7.70
N SER A 213 -8.56 22.86 -7.50
CA SER A 213 -8.09 22.47 -6.17
C SER A 213 -7.84 23.67 -5.26
N LYS A 214 -7.37 24.79 -5.82
CA LYS A 214 -7.23 26.07 -5.10
C LYS A 214 -8.61 26.64 -4.74
N ALA A 215 -9.54 26.62 -5.69
CA ALA A 215 -10.91 27.06 -5.47
C ALA A 215 -11.62 26.22 -4.39
N PHE A 216 -11.34 24.92 -4.32
CA PHE A 216 -11.84 24.05 -3.25
C PHE A 216 -11.34 24.47 -1.86
N LEU A 217 -10.06 24.80 -1.69
CA LEU A 217 -9.57 25.29 -0.40
C LEU A 217 -10.19 26.65 -0.03
N GLN A 218 -10.43 27.51 -1.03
CA GLN A 218 -11.18 28.74 -0.84
C GLN A 218 -12.64 28.46 -0.43
N ALA A 219 -13.29 27.45 -1.01
CA ALA A 219 -14.63 27.01 -0.61
C ALA A 219 -14.67 26.53 0.83
N ALA A 220 -13.66 25.77 1.26
CA ALA A 220 -13.55 25.34 2.65
C ALA A 220 -13.43 26.54 3.61
N ALA A 221 -12.61 27.55 3.25
CA ALA A 221 -12.52 28.79 4.01
C ALA A 221 -13.84 29.58 4.04
N GLU A 222 -14.55 29.66 2.91
CA GLU A 222 -15.89 30.29 2.82
C GLU A 222 -16.95 29.56 3.64
N ALA A 223 -16.79 28.26 3.85
CA ALA A 223 -17.62 27.45 4.74
C ALA A 223 -17.23 27.58 6.23
N GLY A 224 -16.17 28.34 6.55
CA GLY A 224 -15.67 28.52 7.91
C GLY A 224 -14.83 27.35 8.43
N GLU A 225 -14.38 26.44 7.57
CA GLU A 225 -13.53 25.33 7.97
C GLU A 225 -12.11 25.83 8.34
N PRO A 226 -11.49 25.28 9.39
CA PRO A 226 -10.12 25.62 9.73
C PRO A 226 -9.16 25.17 8.63
N ALA A 227 -8.14 25.99 8.34
CA ALA A 227 -7.06 25.59 7.47
C ALA A 227 -6.11 24.64 8.20
N ASN A 228 -5.65 23.59 7.52
CA ASN A 228 -4.58 22.73 7.99
C ASN A 228 -3.44 22.74 6.97
N TYR A 229 -2.26 23.20 7.41
CA TYR A 229 -1.08 23.29 6.57
C TYR A 229 -0.15 22.09 6.71
N ASP A 230 -0.38 21.24 7.72
CA ASP A 230 0.45 20.09 8.01
C ASP A 230 -0.32 19.02 8.80
N PHE A 231 -0.84 18.02 8.07
CA PHE A 231 -1.58 16.91 8.68
C PHE A 231 -0.71 15.96 9.53
N ASN A 232 0.61 16.14 9.49
CA ASN A 232 1.59 15.26 10.14
C ASN A 232 2.28 15.93 11.35
N ASP A 233 1.93 17.18 11.66
CA ASP A 233 2.33 17.92 12.86
C ASP A 233 1.34 17.64 14.01
N TRP A 234 1.75 16.79 14.95
CA TRP A 234 0.92 16.40 16.09
C TRP A 234 0.82 17.46 17.19
N SER A 235 1.48 18.63 17.05
CA SER A 235 1.22 19.78 17.93
C SER A 235 -0.11 20.47 17.62
N ARG A 236 -0.77 20.10 16.50
CA ARG A 236 -1.99 20.73 16.00
C ARG A 236 -3.13 19.72 15.90
N PRO A 237 -4.39 20.19 15.95
CA PRO A 237 -5.53 19.35 15.60
C PRO A 237 -5.43 18.82 14.17
N GLN A 238 -5.79 17.55 13.95
CA GLN A 238 -5.83 16.96 12.61
C GLN A 238 -6.95 17.58 11.74
N ALA A 239 -8.05 18.02 12.38
CA ALA A 239 -9.19 18.60 11.69
C ALA A 239 -8.82 19.90 10.96
N GLY A 240 -9.39 20.07 9.76
CA GLY A 240 -9.15 21.19 8.86
C GLY A 240 -8.82 20.76 7.43
N PHE A 241 -8.77 21.75 6.54
CA PHE A 241 -8.62 21.55 5.09
C PHE A 241 -7.34 22.19 4.56
N GLY A 242 -6.70 21.52 3.62
CA GLY A 242 -5.43 21.94 3.05
C GLY A 242 -4.87 20.95 2.03
N ARG A 243 -3.55 21.04 1.85
CA ARG A 243 -2.81 20.22 0.89
C ARG A 243 -2.22 19.01 1.60
N PHE A 244 -2.36 17.85 0.98
CA PHE A 244 -1.67 16.65 1.44
C PHE A 244 -0.25 16.63 0.88
N GLN A 245 0.70 16.25 1.72
CA GLN A 245 2.03 15.87 1.26
C GLN A 245 1.94 14.54 0.50
N VAL A 246 2.89 14.32 -0.40
CA VAL A 246 2.96 13.09 -1.22
C VAL A 246 4.35 12.46 -1.14
N SER A 247 4.42 11.15 -1.33
CA SER A 247 5.69 10.45 -1.52
C SER A 247 6.23 10.63 -2.94
N GLN A 248 6.88 11.77 -3.16
CA GLN A 248 7.45 12.13 -4.46
C GLN A 248 8.85 12.75 -4.35
N ARG A 249 9.60 12.63 -5.45
CA ARG A 249 10.85 13.36 -5.65
C ARG A 249 10.92 13.83 -7.10
N GLY A 250 11.05 15.15 -7.29
CA GLY A 250 11.06 15.76 -8.62
C GLY A 250 9.79 15.45 -9.42
N GLY A 251 8.62 15.42 -8.77
CA GLY A 251 7.34 15.11 -9.41
C GLY A 251 7.13 13.64 -9.79
N GLN A 252 8.05 12.74 -9.43
CA GLN A 252 7.92 11.30 -9.65
C GLN A 252 7.55 10.59 -8.36
N ARG A 253 6.76 9.51 -8.46
CA ARG A 253 6.48 8.61 -7.35
C ARG A 253 7.77 8.09 -6.72
N VAL A 254 7.81 8.09 -5.39
CA VAL A 254 8.84 7.43 -4.59
C VAL A 254 8.21 6.25 -3.86
N GLU A 255 8.53 5.05 -4.32
CA GLU A 255 8.04 3.78 -3.77
C GLU A 255 9.11 3.12 -2.87
N ALA A 256 8.71 2.14 -2.05
CA ALA A 256 9.54 1.55 -1.01
C ALA A 256 10.76 0.76 -1.54
N ALA A 257 10.65 0.03 -2.64
CA ALA A 257 11.77 -0.62 -3.31
C ALA A 257 12.79 0.40 -3.82
N ALA A 258 12.38 1.46 -4.53
CA ALA A 258 13.29 2.52 -4.98
C ALA A 258 13.97 3.23 -3.80
N SER A 259 13.26 3.42 -2.69
CA SER A 259 13.75 4.15 -1.51
C SER A 259 14.69 3.30 -0.65
N TYR A 260 14.32 2.06 -0.38
CA TYR A 260 14.99 1.20 0.60
C TYR A 260 15.75 0.05 -0.06
N LEU A 261 15.19 -0.62 -1.07
CA LEU A 261 15.76 -1.87 -1.59
C LEU A 261 16.84 -1.64 -2.67
N GLU A 262 16.55 -0.81 -3.68
CA GLU A 262 17.46 -0.57 -4.80
C GLU A 262 18.82 0.00 -4.38
N PRO A 263 18.93 0.95 -3.43
CA PRO A 263 20.22 1.46 -2.98
C PRO A 263 21.14 0.41 -2.35
N VAL A 264 20.59 -0.72 -1.90
CA VAL A 264 21.31 -1.77 -1.15
C VAL A 264 21.28 -3.13 -1.85
N ARG A 265 20.70 -3.21 -3.04
CA ARG A 265 20.50 -4.46 -3.79
C ARG A 265 21.80 -5.22 -4.12
N GLY A 266 22.92 -4.50 -4.14
CA GLY A 266 24.25 -5.07 -4.39
C GLY A 266 24.97 -5.64 -3.15
N ARG A 267 24.36 -5.59 -1.95
CA ARG A 267 24.97 -6.15 -0.74
C ARG A 267 25.08 -7.67 -0.84
N ALA A 268 26.27 -8.21 -0.55
CA ALA A 268 26.56 -9.64 -0.70
C ALA A 268 25.73 -10.55 0.22
N ASN A 269 25.25 -10.02 1.35
CA ASN A 269 24.41 -10.73 2.33
C ASN A 269 22.90 -10.56 2.10
N LEU A 270 22.48 -9.86 1.04
CA LEU A 270 21.07 -9.66 0.70
C LEU A 270 20.73 -10.36 -0.62
N ARG A 271 19.78 -11.29 -0.57
CA ARG A 271 19.23 -11.97 -1.74
C ARG A 271 17.76 -11.60 -1.92
N VAL A 272 17.36 -11.29 -3.15
CA VAL A 272 15.96 -11.01 -3.51
C VAL A 272 15.53 -11.96 -4.61
N ILE A 273 14.42 -12.66 -4.40
CA ILE A 273 13.82 -13.56 -5.38
C ILE A 273 12.41 -13.05 -5.69
N SER A 274 12.20 -12.58 -6.93
CA SER A 274 10.89 -12.21 -7.47
C SER A 274 10.23 -13.38 -8.18
N GLY A 275 8.90 -13.34 -8.39
CA GLY A 275 8.16 -14.48 -8.92
C GLY A 275 8.18 -15.67 -7.95
N ALA A 276 8.28 -15.42 -6.64
CA ALA A 276 8.32 -16.44 -5.60
C ALA A 276 7.04 -16.37 -4.74
N LEU A 277 6.05 -17.19 -5.08
CA LEU A 277 4.80 -17.28 -4.29
C LEU A 277 5.06 -18.12 -3.05
N ALA A 278 5.12 -17.50 -1.87
CA ALA A 278 5.21 -18.24 -0.61
C ALA A 278 3.96 -19.09 -0.38
N THR A 279 4.15 -20.37 -0.09
CA THR A 279 3.06 -21.35 0.02
C THR A 279 2.79 -21.78 1.47
N SER A 280 3.84 -21.91 2.28
CA SER A 280 3.74 -22.31 3.69
C SER A 280 5.02 -21.95 4.46
N ILE A 281 4.89 -21.74 5.76
CA ILE A 281 6.01 -21.72 6.70
C ILE A 281 6.31 -23.17 7.07
N GLU A 282 7.58 -23.56 6.97
CA GLU A 282 8.02 -24.90 7.36
C GLU A 282 8.22 -24.94 8.87
N LEU A 283 7.61 -25.91 9.56
CA LEU A 283 7.54 -25.96 11.02
C LEU A 283 8.20 -27.22 11.59
N ASP A 284 9.01 -27.04 12.63
CA ASP A 284 9.30 -28.10 13.60
C ASP A 284 8.21 -28.06 14.67
N LYS A 285 7.25 -28.98 14.56
CA LYS A 285 6.12 -29.10 15.50
C LYS A 285 6.53 -29.65 16.87
N ALA A 286 7.70 -30.31 16.96
CA ALA A 286 8.19 -30.98 18.15
C ALA A 286 9.30 -30.20 18.88
N ALA A 287 9.55 -28.95 18.48
CA ALA A 287 10.57 -28.13 19.10
C ALA A 287 10.31 -27.95 20.62
N PRO A 288 11.36 -27.91 21.47
CA PRO A 288 11.20 -27.96 22.93
C PRO A 288 10.35 -26.84 23.54
N ALA A 289 10.31 -25.67 22.91
CA ALA A 289 9.55 -24.50 23.37
C ALA A 289 8.18 -24.38 22.66
N GLY A 290 7.69 -25.45 22.04
CA GLY A 290 6.54 -25.46 21.15
C GLY A 290 6.92 -25.26 19.68
N PRO A 291 5.94 -25.26 18.76
CA PRO A 291 6.18 -25.17 17.32
C PRO A 291 7.07 -23.99 16.94
N ALA A 292 8.04 -24.24 16.04
CA ALA A 292 9.00 -23.23 15.60
C ALA A 292 9.18 -23.27 14.09
N ALA A 293 9.33 -22.10 13.46
CA ALA A 293 9.67 -22.03 12.04
C ALA A 293 11.11 -22.52 11.78
N THR A 294 11.27 -23.22 10.65
CA THR A 294 12.55 -23.73 10.13
C THR A 294 12.88 -23.17 8.75
N GLY A 295 11.90 -22.57 8.07
CA GLY A 295 12.05 -22.05 6.72
C GLY A 295 10.72 -21.61 6.12
N VAL A 296 10.73 -21.29 4.84
CA VAL A 296 9.55 -20.93 4.05
C VAL A 296 9.58 -21.70 2.74
N ALA A 297 8.50 -22.40 2.43
CA ALA A 297 8.29 -22.96 1.12
C ALA A 297 7.66 -21.94 0.18
N TYR A 298 8.07 -21.98 -1.08
CA TYR A 298 7.56 -21.12 -2.13
C TYR A 298 7.56 -21.83 -3.48
N THR A 299 6.68 -21.39 -4.37
CA THR A 299 6.68 -21.79 -5.78
C THR A 299 7.44 -20.75 -6.59
N ASP A 300 8.43 -21.20 -7.35
CA ASP A 300 9.16 -20.38 -8.32
C ASP A 300 8.34 -20.27 -9.61
N GLU A 301 7.80 -19.09 -9.91
CA GLU A 301 6.89 -18.83 -11.03
C GLU A 301 7.52 -19.16 -12.39
N ALA A 302 8.84 -19.04 -12.53
CA ALA A 302 9.52 -19.32 -13.79
C ALA A 302 9.62 -20.83 -14.08
N THR A 303 9.63 -21.66 -13.04
CA THR A 303 9.82 -23.12 -13.17
C THR A 303 8.59 -23.94 -12.77
N GLY A 304 7.67 -23.36 -11.99
CA GLY A 304 6.57 -24.05 -11.32
C GLY A 304 7.01 -24.94 -10.15
N GLU A 305 8.30 -24.98 -9.82
CA GLU A 305 8.84 -25.86 -8.79
C GLU A 305 8.60 -25.32 -7.39
N ARG A 306 8.22 -26.22 -6.47
CA ARG A 306 8.24 -25.94 -5.04
C ARG A 306 9.67 -25.98 -4.51
N ARG A 307 10.10 -24.91 -3.84
CA ARG A 307 11.40 -24.76 -3.19
C ARG A 307 11.23 -24.41 -1.72
N VAL A 308 12.30 -24.61 -0.95
CA VAL A 308 12.33 -24.30 0.49
C VAL A 308 13.55 -23.44 0.79
N ALA A 309 13.33 -22.24 1.32
CA ALA A 309 14.36 -21.42 1.92
C ALA A 309 14.49 -21.78 3.40
N ARG A 310 15.71 -22.08 3.87
CA ARG A 310 15.95 -22.56 5.24
C ARG A 310 16.45 -21.44 6.14
N LEU A 311 16.06 -21.46 7.41
CA LEU A 311 16.61 -20.57 8.42
C LEU A 311 17.96 -21.11 8.93
N SER A 312 18.84 -20.19 9.34
CA SER A 312 19.99 -20.48 10.19
C SER A 312 19.51 -20.95 11.57
N ALA A 313 20.41 -21.37 12.46
CA ALA A 313 20.02 -21.79 13.81
C ALA A 313 19.32 -20.67 14.63
N ARG A 314 19.64 -19.40 14.35
CA ARG A 314 19.09 -18.24 15.08
C ARG A 314 18.07 -17.43 14.29
N GLY A 315 17.84 -17.79 13.03
CA GLY A 315 17.05 -16.96 12.13
C GLY A 315 15.56 -16.87 12.46
N GLU A 316 14.88 -15.90 11.85
CA GLU A 316 13.42 -15.68 11.95
C GLU A 316 12.78 -15.50 10.56
N VAL A 317 11.53 -15.94 10.44
CA VAL A 317 10.65 -15.59 9.32
C VAL A 317 9.94 -14.27 9.64
N LEU A 318 9.98 -13.32 8.71
CA LEU A 318 9.35 -12.00 8.85
C LEU A 318 8.26 -11.86 7.79
N LEU A 319 7.00 -11.87 8.21
CA LEU A 319 5.86 -11.72 7.31
C LEU A 319 5.60 -10.24 7.01
N THR A 320 5.60 -9.92 5.72
CA THR A 320 5.34 -8.57 5.19
C THR A 320 4.43 -8.58 3.97
N LEU A 321 3.49 -9.53 3.94
CA LEU A 321 2.52 -9.74 2.86
C LEU A 321 1.26 -8.86 2.98
N GLY A 322 1.26 -7.93 3.95
CA GLY A 322 0.18 -7.00 4.22
C GLY A 322 -1.05 -7.64 4.88
N ALA A 323 -2.09 -6.84 5.06
CA ALA A 323 -3.34 -7.23 5.73
C ALA A 323 -4.14 -8.36 5.04
N VAL A 324 -3.72 -8.82 3.86
CA VAL A 324 -4.38 -9.93 3.16
C VAL A 324 -3.48 -11.17 3.14
N GLY A 325 -2.25 -11.05 2.66
CA GLY A 325 -1.39 -12.23 2.47
C GLY A 325 -0.78 -12.76 3.76
N SER A 326 -0.50 -11.92 4.76
CA SER A 326 0.10 -12.36 6.04
C SER A 326 -0.81 -13.31 6.82
N PRO A 327 -2.10 -13.00 7.08
CA PRO A 327 -3.00 -13.96 7.72
C PRO A 327 -3.26 -15.20 6.86
N GLN A 328 -3.30 -15.05 5.52
CA GLN A 328 -3.48 -16.20 4.62
C GLN A 328 -2.33 -17.19 4.76
N LEU A 329 -1.08 -16.73 4.73
CA LEU A 329 0.08 -17.61 4.85
C LEU A 329 0.15 -18.26 6.24
N LEU A 330 -0.18 -17.54 7.31
CA LEU A 330 -0.30 -18.13 8.64
C LEU A 330 -1.32 -19.28 8.65
N MET A 331 -2.52 -19.04 8.11
CA MET A 331 -3.55 -20.07 8.04
C MET A 331 -3.12 -21.28 7.20
N LEU A 332 -2.52 -21.07 6.02
CA LEU A 332 -1.98 -22.15 5.17
C LEU A 332 -0.86 -22.95 5.87
N SER A 333 -0.21 -22.35 6.86
CA SER A 333 0.84 -22.99 7.68
C SER A 333 0.28 -23.67 8.93
N GLY A 334 -1.04 -23.76 9.09
CA GLY A 334 -1.69 -24.35 10.25
C GLY A 334 -1.81 -23.42 11.46
N VAL A 335 -1.65 -22.11 11.28
CA VAL A 335 -1.71 -21.12 12.37
C VAL A 335 -2.90 -20.18 12.17
N GLY A 336 -3.94 -20.36 12.98
CA GLY A 336 -5.19 -19.61 12.84
C GLY A 336 -6.37 -20.27 13.54
N PRO A 337 -7.63 -19.94 13.17
CA PRO A 337 -8.81 -20.51 13.80
C PRO A 337 -8.94 -22.01 13.49
N ALA A 338 -8.68 -22.88 14.48
CA ALA A 338 -8.50 -24.31 14.26
C ALA A 338 -9.66 -25.00 13.53
N ALA A 339 -10.91 -24.68 13.88
CA ALA A 339 -12.09 -25.24 13.21
C ALA A 339 -12.13 -24.87 11.72
N HIS A 340 -11.84 -23.60 11.38
CA HIS A 340 -11.78 -23.16 9.98
C HIS A 340 -10.68 -23.88 9.19
N LEU A 341 -9.51 -24.07 9.81
CA LEU A 341 -8.39 -24.77 9.18
C LEU A 341 -8.76 -26.21 8.86
N GLN A 342 -9.37 -26.93 9.81
CA GLN A 342 -9.88 -28.29 9.61
C GLN A 342 -10.92 -28.34 8.47
N ASP A 343 -11.87 -27.41 8.46
CA ASP A 343 -12.90 -27.31 7.42
C ASP A 343 -12.35 -27.03 6.01
N ARG A 344 -11.10 -26.56 5.91
CA ARG A 344 -10.38 -26.30 4.65
C ARG A 344 -9.31 -27.36 4.35
N GLY A 345 -9.21 -28.41 5.15
CA GLY A 345 -8.23 -29.47 4.96
C GLY A 345 -6.80 -29.07 5.32
N VAL A 346 -6.62 -28.04 6.15
CA VAL A 346 -5.33 -27.63 6.70
C VAL A 346 -5.22 -28.14 8.13
N GLU A 347 -4.14 -28.85 8.45
CA GLU A 347 -3.89 -29.35 9.80
C GLU A 347 -3.60 -28.17 10.76
N PRO A 348 -4.40 -27.95 11.82
CA PRO A 348 -4.11 -26.93 12.80
C PRO A 348 -2.88 -27.30 13.64
N VAL A 349 -1.92 -26.38 13.71
CA VAL A 349 -0.70 -26.49 14.53
C VAL A 349 -0.80 -25.58 15.75
N VAL A 350 -1.22 -24.32 15.54
CA VAL A 350 -1.42 -23.35 16.62
C VAL A 350 -2.78 -22.68 16.44
N ASN A 351 -3.64 -22.81 17.45
CA ASN A 351 -4.95 -22.16 17.43
C ASN A 351 -4.81 -20.69 17.82
N VAL A 352 -4.92 -19.81 16.82
CA VAL A 352 -4.90 -18.35 16.99
C VAL A 352 -6.15 -17.78 16.34
N PRO A 353 -7.29 -17.71 17.05
CA PRO A 353 -8.58 -17.36 16.45
C PRO A 353 -8.63 -15.93 15.89
N GLY A 354 -7.69 -15.06 16.30
CA GLY A 354 -7.54 -13.72 15.77
C GLY A 354 -7.00 -13.64 14.34
N VAL A 355 -6.35 -14.70 13.80
CA VAL A 355 -5.77 -14.65 12.45
C VAL A 355 -6.87 -14.49 11.41
N GLY A 356 -6.78 -13.40 10.65
CA GLY A 356 -7.76 -13.00 9.65
C GLY A 356 -8.95 -12.20 10.23
N ALA A 357 -9.16 -12.14 11.54
CA ALA A 357 -10.21 -11.31 12.14
C ALA A 357 -9.80 -9.83 12.22
N ASN A 358 -10.70 -8.93 12.66
CA ASN A 358 -10.38 -7.50 12.87
C ASN A 358 -9.88 -6.76 11.61
N LEU A 359 -10.24 -7.24 10.42
CA LEU A 359 -9.89 -6.56 9.17
C LEU A 359 -10.60 -5.21 9.13
N GLN A 360 -9.85 -4.14 8.94
CA GLN A 360 -10.37 -2.78 8.87
C GLN A 360 -9.96 -2.15 7.55
N ASP A 361 -10.82 -1.32 6.99
CA ASP A 361 -10.53 -0.45 5.85
C ASP A 361 -11.32 0.84 6.00
N HIS A 362 -10.91 1.87 5.27
CA HIS A 362 -11.63 3.12 5.17
C HIS A 362 -12.76 3.01 4.12
N PRO A 363 -14.05 3.01 4.51
CA PRO A 363 -15.14 3.09 3.56
C PRO A 363 -15.23 4.49 2.97
N ALA A 364 -15.48 4.58 1.67
CA ALA A 364 -15.57 5.85 0.95
C ALA A 364 -16.80 5.90 0.05
N VAL A 365 -17.35 7.10 -0.12
CA VAL A 365 -18.41 7.42 -1.07
C VAL A 365 -18.04 8.70 -1.82
N LEU A 366 -18.62 8.90 -3.00
CA LEU A 366 -18.34 10.08 -3.82
C LEU A 366 -19.50 11.05 -3.80
N LEU A 367 -19.17 12.34 -3.89
CA LEU A 367 -20.06 13.34 -4.43
C LEU A 367 -19.39 13.93 -5.67
N SER A 368 -20.08 13.94 -6.81
CA SER A 368 -19.51 14.35 -8.08
C SER A 368 -20.44 15.33 -8.80
N CYS A 369 -19.89 16.45 -9.25
CA CYS A 369 -20.59 17.45 -10.03
C CYS A 369 -20.01 17.54 -11.44
N SER A 370 -20.88 17.63 -12.44
CA SER A 370 -20.52 17.92 -13.83
C SER A 370 -20.24 19.41 -14.00
N ALA A 371 -19.34 19.80 -14.90
CA ALA A 371 -19.12 21.18 -15.35
C ALA A 371 -19.60 21.40 -16.80
N GLU A 372 -20.60 20.63 -17.22
CA GLU A 372 -21.19 20.75 -18.55
C GLU A 372 -21.62 22.20 -18.84
N GLY A 373 -21.24 22.70 -20.01
CA GLY A 373 -21.50 24.09 -20.43
C GLY A 373 -20.59 25.15 -19.82
N LYS A 374 -19.70 24.81 -18.87
CA LYS A 374 -18.75 25.77 -18.27
C LYS A 374 -17.45 25.84 -19.08
N LYS A 375 -17.07 27.06 -19.49
CA LYS A 375 -15.77 27.31 -20.16
C LYS A 375 -14.68 27.44 -19.10
N GLY A 376 -13.58 26.67 -19.22
CA GLY A 376 -12.40 26.80 -18.36
C GLY A 376 -12.24 25.76 -17.24
N ALA A 377 -13.18 24.82 -17.10
CA ALA A 377 -13.06 23.68 -16.19
C ALA A 377 -12.21 22.56 -16.81
N ALA A 378 -10.90 22.80 -17.00
CA ALA A 378 -9.96 21.77 -17.45
C ALA A 378 -9.36 21.04 -16.24
N GLY A 379 -9.85 19.83 -15.98
CA GLY A 379 -9.38 18.95 -14.91
C GLY A 379 -7.97 18.43 -15.11
N VAL A 380 -7.48 17.69 -14.10
CA VAL A 380 -6.22 16.94 -14.24
C VAL A 380 -6.31 15.98 -15.43
N SER A 381 -7.48 15.41 -15.69
CA SER A 381 -7.73 14.53 -16.84
C SER A 381 -7.49 15.22 -18.20
N GLN A 382 -8.02 16.43 -18.40
CA GLN A 382 -7.82 17.17 -19.65
C GLN A 382 -6.44 17.84 -19.75
N SER A 383 -5.85 18.27 -18.63
CA SER A 383 -4.51 18.89 -18.65
C SER A 383 -3.37 17.87 -18.85
N SER A 384 -3.54 16.63 -18.39
CA SER A 384 -2.57 15.54 -18.57
C SER A 384 -2.68 14.81 -19.91
N ARG A 385 -3.79 15.00 -20.66
CA ARG A 385 -4.09 14.24 -21.87
C ARG A 385 -4.36 15.15 -23.06
N LEU A 386 -3.91 14.71 -24.23
CA LEU A 386 -4.22 15.34 -25.52
C LEU A 386 -5.28 14.49 -26.22
N ARG A 387 -6.42 15.11 -26.56
CA ARG A 387 -7.43 14.49 -27.42
C ARG A 387 -7.02 14.69 -28.89
N LEU A 388 -6.82 13.60 -29.61
CA LEU A 388 -6.56 13.56 -31.06
C LEU A 388 -7.62 12.68 -31.70
N GLY A 389 -8.69 13.31 -32.20
CA GLY A 389 -9.86 12.60 -32.74
C GLY A 389 -10.53 11.72 -31.69
N GLU A 390 -10.71 10.43 -31.99
CA GLU A 390 -11.31 9.45 -31.08
C GLU A 390 -10.34 8.88 -30.05
N THR A 391 -9.05 9.24 -30.12
CA THR A 391 -8.03 8.72 -29.20
C THR A 391 -7.58 9.76 -28.19
N THR A 392 -7.54 9.36 -26.92
CA THR A 392 -6.95 10.16 -25.85
C THR A 392 -5.54 9.66 -25.60
N ARG A 393 -4.53 10.48 -25.89
CA ARG A 393 -3.11 10.16 -25.64
C ARG A 393 -2.59 10.98 -24.48
N LEU A 394 -1.49 10.53 -23.88
CA LEU A 394 -0.76 11.37 -22.94
C LEU A 394 -0.32 12.64 -23.66
N ASN A 395 -0.51 13.81 -23.04
CA ASN A 395 -0.11 15.07 -23.66
C ASN A 395 1.43 15.12 -23.76
N PRO A 396 2.03 15.19 -24.98
CA PRO A 396 3.47 15.21 -25.14
C PRO A 396 4.14 16.40 -24.42
N GLY A 397 3.47 17.54 -24.36
CA GLY A 397 3.95 18.71 -23.62
C GLY A 397 3.95 18.47 -22.11
N ALA A 398 2.91 17.84 -21.56
CA ALA A 398 2.87 17.46 -20.15
C ALA A 398 3.94 16.40 -19.81
N LEU A 399 4.18 15.44 -20.71
CA LEU A 399 5.25 14.46 -20.58
C LEU A 399 6.63 15.13 -20.60
N ALA A 400 6.87 16.07 -21.51
CA ALA A 400 8.12 16.82 -21.58
C ALA A 400 8.35 17.68 -20.32
N GLN A 401 7.31 18.37 -19.83
CA GLN A 401 7.39 19.14 -18.57
C GLN A 401 7.77 18.25 -17.38
N TRP A 402 7.18 17.06 -17.29
CA TRP A 402 7.45 16.12 -16.23
C TRP A 402 8.86 15.51 -16.35
N LEU A 403 9.25 15.02 -17.54
CA LEU A 403 10.54 14.39 -17.77
C LEU A 403 11.72 15.36 -17.59
N LEU A 404 11.61 16.57 -18.12
CA LEU A 404 12.73 17.52 -18.17
C LEU A 404 12.81 18.40 -16.92
N PHE A 405 11.67 18.70 -16.28
CA PHE A 405 11.62 19.70 -15.21
C PHE A 405 10.96 19.20 -13.92
N GLY A 406 10.40 17.98 -13.88
CA GLY A 406 9.69 17.47 -12.71
C GLY A 406 8.47 18.31 -12.33
N LYS A 407 7.78 18.88 -13.33
CA LYS A 407 6.64 19.80 -13.17
C LYS A 407 5.48 19.40 -14.06
N GLY A 408 4.35 20.09 -13.87
CA GLY A 408 3.17 19.94 -14.71
C GLY A 408 2.20 18.86 -14.21
N PRO A 409 1.08 18.65 -14.93
CA PRO A 409 -0.07 17.91 -14.42
C PRO A 409 0.20 16.43 -14.15
N LEU A 410 1.25 15.85 -14.75
CA LEU A 410 1.65 14.46 -14.48
C LEU A 410 2.26 14.27 -13.08
N CYS A 411 2.60 15.34 -12.37
CA CYS A 411 3.07 15.25 -10.99
C CYS A 411 1.91 15.04 -9.98
N SER A 412 0.67 15.36 -10.34
CA SER A 412 -0.46 15.25 -9.39
C SER A 412 -0.96 13.81 -9.28
N PRO A 413 -1.23 13.30 -8.06
CA PRO A 413 -1.98 12.05 -7.86
C PRO A 413 -3.47 12.18 -8.18
N GLY A 414 -3.97 13.39 -8.41
CA GLY A 414 -5.38 13.70 -8.67
C GLY A 414 -6.21 14.00 -7.41
N CYS A 415 -5.72 13.66 -6.21
CA CYS A 415 -6.45 13.83 -4.93
C CYS A 415 -5.60 14.47 -3.82
N ASP A 416 -4.69 15.38 -4.19
CA ASP A 416 -3.70 16.01 -3.30
C ASP A 416 -4.23 17.19 -2.45
N HIS A 417 -5.52 17.51 -2.54
CA HIS A 417 -6.17 18.53 -1.70
C HIS A 417 -7.37 17.90 -0.97
N GLY A 418 -7.65 18.35 0.24
CA GLY A 418 -8.70 17.75 1.05
C GLY A 418 -8.67 18.21 2.49
N GLY A 419 -9.09 17.36 3.41
CA GLY A 419 -9.08 17.68 4.83
C GLY A 419 -9.62 16.57 5.71
N PHE A 420 -9.64 16.84 7.00
CA PHE A 420 -10.30 16.02 8.01
C PHE A 420 -11.35 16.83 8.74
N ALA A 421 -12.46 16.21 9.11
CA ALA A 421 -13.54 16.87 9.85
C ALA A 421 -14.27 15.86 10.74
N HIS A 422 -15.07 16.39 11.66
CA HIS A 422 -15.99 15.61 12.46
C HIS A 422 -17.33 15.48 11.74
N SER A 423 -17.91 14.29 11.77
CA SER A 423 -19.28 14.05 11.29
C SER A 423 -20.33 14.64 12.24
N ASP A 424 -20.01 14.68 13.53
CA ASP A 424 -20.77 15.34 14.58
C ASP A 424 -20.05 16.62 15.03
N GLU A 425 -20.68 17.77 14.79
CA GLU A 425 -20.13 19.08 15.19
C GLU A 425 -19.98 19.21 16.71
N ALA A 426 -20.78 18.50 17.52
CA ALA A 426 -20.65 18.51 18.97
C ALA A 426 -19.35 17.84 19.46
N ALA A 427 -18.73 16.99 18.64
CA ALA A 427 -17.44 16.39 18.93
C ALA A 427 -16.27 17.37 18.69
N ALA A 428 -16.47 18.42 17.90
CA ALA A 428 -15.44 19.42 17.65
C ALA A 428 -15.06 20.15 18.96
N GLY A 429 -13.76 20.30 19.21
CA GLY A 429 -13.25 20.97 20.42
C GLY A 429 -13.24 20.12 21.69
N THR A 430 -13.75 18.89 21.66
CA THR A 430 -13.75 17.96 22.82
C THR A 430 -12.47 17.13 22.95
N GLY A 431 -11.53 17.28 22.01
CA GLY A 431 -10.35 16.40 21.88
C GLY A 431 -10.62 15.11 21.10
N ALA A 432 -11.87 14.84 20.69
CA ALA A 432 -12.19 13.75 19.78
C ALA A 432 -11.47 13.91 18.43
N LEU A 433 -10.98 12.79 17.89
CA LEU A 433 -10.32 12.78 16.58
C LEU A 433 -11.36 12.87 15.45
N PRO A 434 -11.05 13.53 14.31
CA PRO A 434 -11.98 13.68 13.19
C PRO A 434 -12.28 12.32 12.55
N ASP A 435 -13.54 11.95 12.39
CA ASP A 435 -13.96 10.66 11.84
C ASP A 435 -14.24 10.68 10.33
N LEU A 436 -14.13 11.86 9.69
CA LEU A 436 -14.20 12.03 8.23
C LEU A 436 -12.86 12.49 7.64
N GLN A 437 -12.48 11.91 6.51
CA GLN A 437 -11.47 12.43 5.59
C GLN A 437 -12.14 12.80 4.26
N PHE A 438 -11.73 13.93 3.70
CA PHE A 438 -12.15 14.39 2.38
C PHE A 438 -10.97 14.38 1.42
N ARG A 439 -11.19 13.86 0.21
CA ARG A 439 -10.25 13.95 -0.91
C ARG A 439 -10.92 14.64 -2.09
N PHE A 440 -10.40 15.80 -2.47
CA PHE A 440 -10.89 16.57 -3.59
C PHE A 440 -10.17 16.16 -4.88
N LEU A 441 -10.95 15.82 -5.89
CA LEU A 441 -10.49 15.49 -7.22
C LEU A 441 -10.94 16.58 -8.19
N ALA A 442 -9.98 17.17 -8.88
CA ALA A 442 -10.20 18.10 -9.99
C ALA A 442 -10.56 17.35 -11.29
N SER A 443 -11.58 16.50 -11.20
CA SER A 443 -12.16 15.72 -12.28
C SER A 443 -13.53 15.19 -11.87
N LYS A 444 -14.45 15.02 -12.84
CA LYS A 444 -15.74 14.35 -12.62
C LYS A 444 -15.57 12.84 -12.49
N SER A 445 -16.34 12.22 -11.61
CA SER A 445 -16.50 10.76 -11.57
C SER A 445 -17.45 10.27 -12.67
N THR A 446 -17.17 9.09 -13.23
CA THR A 446 -18.05 8.45 -14.24
C THR A 446 -18.91 7.34 -13.64
N SER A 447 -18.69 6.99 -12.37
CA SER A 447 -19.50 6.06 -11.61
C SER A 447 -19.65 6.54 -10.17
N ALA A 448 -20.69 6.07 -9.48
CA ALA A 448 -20.85 6.27 -8.04
C ALA A 448 -19.78 5.52 -7.23
N ASP A 449 -19.25 4.41 -7.75
CA ASP A 449 -18.08 3.73 -7.18
C ASP A 449 -16.79 4.40 -7.70
N GLY A 450 -16.00 4.95 -6.78
CA GLY A 450 -14.77 5.66 -7.11
C GLY A 450 -13.65 4.77 -7.65
N MET A 451 -13.71 3.47 -7.38
CA MET A 451 -12.73 2.50 -7.88
C MET A 451 -13.14 1.93 -9.25
N SER A 452 -14.43 1.88 -9.58
CA SER A 452 -14.90 1.50 -10.92
C SER A 452 -14.71 2.65 -11.93
N THR A 453 -14.76 3.89 -11.45
CA THR A 453 -14.40 5.11 -12.20
C THR A 453 -12.96 5.11 -12.72
N ILE A 454 -12.08 4.27 -12.15
CA ILE A 454 -10.68 4.15 -12.59
C ILE A 454 -10.50 3.07 -13.69
N SER A 455 -11.58 2.37 -14.08
CA SER A 455 -11.50 1.29 -15.06
C SER A 455 -11.26 1.76 -16.50
N ASP A 456 -10.94 0.82 -17.37
CA ASP A 456 -10.81 0.98 -18.82
C ASP A 456 -11.98 1.75 -19.48
N GLU A 457 -13.18 1.71 -18.88
CA GLU A 457 -14.33 2.51 -19.32
C GLU A 457 -14.05 4.02 -19.20
N TYR A 458 -13.36 4.50 -18.17
CA TYR A 458 -12.93 5.90 -18.07
C TYR A 458 -11.94 6.30 -19.18
N LEU A 459 -11.09 5.36 -19.62
CA LEU A 459 -10.18 5.58 -20.74
C LEU A 459 -10.91 5.58 -22.09
N LYS A 460 -12.04 4.87 -22.17
CA LYS A 460 -12.86 4.69 -23.39
C LYS A 460 -14.06 5.64 -23.46
N ALA A 461 -14.42 6.29 -22.36
CA ALA A 461 -15.61 7.10 -22.22
C ALA A 461 -15.51 8.38 -23.07
N LYS A 462 -16.24 8.40 -24.19
CA LYS A 462 -16.36 9.56 -25.07
C LYS A 462 -17.03 10.73 -24.34
N GLY A 463 -16.63 11.96 -24.65
CA GLY A 463 -17.50 13.14 -24.50
C GLY A 463 -17.88 13.65 -23.10
N HIS A 464 -17.39 13.06 -22.00
CA HIS A 464 -17.76 13.58 -20.67
C HIS A 464 -17.23 15.01 -20.46
N ALA A 465 -18.13 15.89 -20.01
CA ALA A 465 -17.75 17.17 -19.42
C ALA A 465 -16.84 16.89 -18.21
N ASP A 466 -15.79 17.70 -18.06
CA ASP A 466 -15.01 17.73 -16.83
C ASP A 466 -15.90 18.22 -15.68
N GLY A 467 -15.38 18.16 -14.46
CA GLY A 467 -16.12 18.50 -13.27
C GLY A 467 -15.26 18.32 -12.03
N ILE A 468 -15.90 18.29 -10.88
CA ILE A 468 -15.25 18.15 -9.59
C ILE A 468 -15.86 16.96 -8.85
N THR A 469 -15.04 16.30 -8.04
CA THR A 469 -15.49 15.19 -7.20
C THR A 469 -14.89 15.36 -5.82
N LEU A 470 -15.70 15.19 -4.79
CA LEU A 470 -15.27 15.16 -3.40
C LEU A 470 -15.59 13.79 -2.83
N GLN A 471 -14.55 13.04 -2.50
CA GLN A 471 -14.72 11.75 -1.84
C GLN A 471 -14.78 11.97 -0.34
N ALA A 472 -15.85 11.48 0.29
CA ALA A 472 -16.01 11.41 1.73
C ALA A 472 -15.62 10.01 2.22
N ILE A 473 -14.77 9.95 3.24
CA ILE A 473 -14.15 8.71 3.73
C ILE A 473 -14.36 8.64 5.23
N GLY A 474 -14.87 7.51 5.73
CA GLY A 474 -14.89 7.23 7.17
C GLY A 474 -13.47 6.91 7.63
N ALA A 475 -12.84 7.83 8.37
CA ALA A 475 -11.43 7.77 8.73
C ALA A 475 -11.14 6.84 9.93
N ARG A 476 -12.16 6.50 10.73
CA ARG A 476 -12.02 5.65 11.92
C ARG A 476 -13.25 4.75 12.11
N PRO A 477 -13.54 3.85 11.14
CA PRO A 477 -14.78 3.09 11.12
C PRO A 477 -14.85 2.06 12.26
N ARG A 478 -16.07 1.72 12.66
CA ARG A 478 -16.37 0.74 13.70
C ARG A 478 -16.47 -0.68 13.17
N THR A 479 -16.93 -0.84 11.93
CA THR A 479 -17.01 -2.13 11.24
C THR A 479 -15.69 -2.90 11.34
N ARG A 480 -15.78 -4.22 11.54
CA ARG A 480 -14.65 -5.15 11.53
C ARG A 480 -14.96 -6.33 10.61
N GLY A 481 -14.28 -6.36 9.47
CA GLY A 481 -14.30 -7.48 8.56
C GLY A 481 -13.46 -8.67 9.04
N ARG A 482 -13.40 -9.68 8.18
CA ARG A 482 -12.55 -10.86 8.39
C ARG A 482 -12.03 -11.44 7.07
N LEU A 483 -10.99 -12.25 7.15
CA LEU A 483 -10.38 -12.98 6.06
C LEU A 483 -10.34 -14.46 6.43
N ARG A 484 -10.77 -15.31 5.50
CA ARG A 484 -10.75 -16.77 5.63
C ARG A 484 -10.09 -17.41 4.43
N LEU A 485 -9.47 -18.57 4.62
CA LEU A 485 -9.07 -19.41 3.49
C LEU A 485 -10.29 -19.85 2.66
N ARG A 486 -10.16 -19.75 1.33
CA ARG A 486 -11.11 -20.33 0.39
C ARG A 486 -10.89 -21.84 0.26
N SER A 487 -9.63 -22.24 0.14
CA SER A 487 -9.14 -23.62 0.05
C SER A 487 -7.75 -23.72 0.71
N ALA A 488 -7.14 -24.90 0.67
CA ALA A 488 -5.74 -25.11 1.05
C ALA A 488 -4.73 -24.78 -0.07
N ASP A 489 -5.20 -24.36 -1.25
CA ASP A 489 -4.31 -23.96 -2.35
C ASP A 489 -3.75 -22.55 -2.09
N PRO A 490 -2.43 -22.36 -2.02
CA PRO A 490 -1.82 -21.05 -1.83
C PRO A 490 -2.06 -20.06 -2.98
N ALA A 491 -2.39 -20.53 -4.19
CA ALA A 491 -2.70 -19.68 -5.33
C ALA A 491 -4.14 -19.14 -5.29
N ASP A 492 -5.03 -19.76 -4.52
CA ASP A 492 -6.41 -19.30 -4.37
C ASP A 492 -6.48 -18.00 -3.58
N LYS A 493 -7.23 -17.03 -4.10
CA LYS A 493 -7.52 -15.79 -3.37
C LYS A 493 -8.37 -16.11 -2.13
N PRO A 494 -8.02 -15.55 -0.96
CA PRO A 494 -8.79 -15.79 0.25
C PRO A 494 -10.22 -15.23 0.11
N LEU A 495 -11.12 -15.72 0.95
CA LEU A 495 -12.43 -15.12 1.13
C LEU A 495 -12.27 -13.88 2.03
N ILE A 496 -12.54 -12.70 1.49
CA ILE A 496 -12.42 -11.43 2.22
C ILE A 496 -13.83 -10.92 2.50
N GLU A 497 -14.24 -10.92 3.75
CA GLU A 497 -15.52 -10.38 4.18
C GLU A 497 -15.26 -8.96 4.72
N GLY A 498 -15.42 -7.95 3.87
CA GLY A 498 -15.19 -6.55 4.28
C GLY A 498 -16.20 -6.03 5.30
N LEU A 499 -17.42 -6.60 5.27
CA LEU A 499 -18.56 -6.25 6.14
C LEU A 499 -18.86 -4.75 6.21
N TYR A 500 -18.47 -3.99 5.17
CA TYR A 500 -18.65 -2.55 5.10
C TYR A 500 -20.06 -2.14 5.53
N LEU A 501 -20.15 -1.13 6.40
CA LEU A 501 -21.41 -0.55 6.85
C LEU A 501 -22.32 -1.51 7.65
N GLU A 502 -21.77 -2.58 8.24
CA GLU A 502 -22.49 -3.43 9.18
C GLU A 502 -22.84 -2.65 10.47
N ASP A 503 -21.96 -1.74 10.91
CA ASP A 503 -22.28 -0.79 11.98
C ASP A 503 -22.98 0.45 11.41
N GLU A 504 -24.21 0.71 11.86
CA GLU A 504 -25.02 1.86 11.42
C GLU A 504 -24.37 3.22 11.74
N GLN A 505 -23.42 3.30 12.68
CA GLN A 505 -22.66 4.52 12.90
C GLN A 505 -21.78 4.86 11.69
N ASP A 506 -21.19 3.87 11.02
CA ASP A 506 -20.36 4.12 9.84
C ASP A 506 -21.20 4.70 8.69
N VAL A 507 -22.46 4.26 8.58
CA VAL A 507 -23.45 4.82 7.65
C VAL A 507 -23.73 6.28 7.98
N LYS A 508 -24.06 6.57 9.25
CA LYS A 508 -24.34 7.95 9.71
C LYS A 508 -23.17 8.88 9.46
N THR A 509 -21.95 8.44 9.76
CA THR A 509 -20.72 9.20 9.49
C THR A 509 -20.61 9.54 8.01
N LEU A 510 -20.81 8.58 7.08
CA LEU A 510 -20.73 8.86 5.64
C LEU A 510 -21.89 9.72 5.12
N VAL A 511 -23.10 9.59 5.66
CA VAL A 511 -24.23 10.47 5.33
C VAL A 511 -23.93 11.92 5.72
N ALA A 512 -23.41 12.13 6.94
CA ALA A 512 -22.92 13.46 7.37
C ALA A 512 -21.79 13.95 6.45
N GLY A 513 -20.89 13.07 6.04
CA GLY A 513 -19.85 13.35 5.06
C GLY A 513 -20.40 13.86 3.72
N LEU A 514 -21.44 13.24 3.18
CA LEU A 514 -22.11 13.69 1.94
C LEU A 514 -22.79 15.06 2.12
N ARG A 515 -23.45 15.30 3.26
CA ARG A 515 -24.05 16.61 3.57
C ARG A 515 -23.00 17.71 3.63
N LYS A 516 -21.88 17.44 4.30
CA LYS A 516 -20.74 18.37 4.36
C LYS A 516 -20.12 18.59 2.99
N ALA A 517 -19.96 17.53 2.20
CA ALA A 517 -19.47 17.63 0.82
C ALA A 517 -20.36 18.54 -0.03
N ARG A 518 -21.69 18.41 0.04
CA ARG A 518 -22.63 19.33 -0.65
C ARG A 518 -22.44 20.78 -0.20
N SER A 519 -22.35 21.01 1.12
CA SER A 519 -22.14 22.35 1.67
C SER A 519 -20.84 22.99 1.16
N LEU A 520 -19.75 22.21 1.06
CA LEU A 520 -18.47 22.67 0.54
C LEU A 520 -18.52 22.93 -0.97
N LEU A 521 -19.08 22.01 -1.75
CA LEU A 521 -19.13 22.18 -3.21
C LEU A 521 -20.10 23.29 -3.63
N ALA A 522 -21.11 23.62 -2.84
CA ALA A 522 -22.05 24.71 -3.13
C ALA A 522 -21.48 26.14 -2.94
N ARG A 523 -20.22 26.28 -2.52
CA ARG A 523 -19.63 27.61 -2.23
C ARG A 523 -19.32 28.41 -3.50
N PRO A 524 -19.40 29.76 -3.44
CA PRO A 524 -19.20 30.63 -4.62
C PRO A 524 -17.90 30.38 -5.39
N SER A 525 -16.79 30.08 -4.70
CA SER A 525 -15.51 29.83 -5.37
C SER A 525 -15.53 28.64 -6.34
N LEU A 526 -16.48 27.71 -6.19
CA LEU A 526 -16.62 26.52 -7.03
C LEU A 526 -17.70 26.64 -8.13
N GLU A 527 -18.51 27.69 -8.12
CA GLU A 527 -19.55 27.95 -9.14
C GLU A 527 -19.04 27.92 -10.60
N PRO A 528 -17.81 28.38 -10.93
CA PRO A 528 -17.27 28.27 -12.28
C PRO A 528 -16.97 26.84 -12.74
N TYR A 529 -16.86 25.89 -11.81
CA TYR A 529 -16.34 24.53 -12.04
C TYR A 529 -17.40 23.43 -11.89
N GLN A 530 -18.67 23.79 -11.73
CA GLN A 530 -19.77 22.86 -11.69
C GLN A 530 -21.05 23.47 -12.28
N SER A 531 -21.93 22.63 -12.83
CA SER A 531 -23.25 22.98 -13.35
C SER A 531 -24.34 22.22 -12.59
N PHE A 532 -24.20 20.91 -12.40
CA PHE A 532 -25.16 20.10 -11.63
C PHE A 532 -24.49 18.92 -10.91
N GLU A 533 -25.13 18.44 -9.85
CA GLU A 533 -24.72 17.24 -9.10
C GLU A 533 -25.13 15.97 -9.86
N GLU A 534 -24.14 15.15 -10.22
CA GLU A 534 -24.35 13.85 -10.89
C GLU A 534 -24.58 12.73 -9.88
N PHE A 535 -23.74 12.67 -8.84
CA PHE A 535 -23.82 11.68 -7.78
C PHE A 535 -23.72 12.36 -6.42
N PRO A 536 -24.56 11.97 -5.44
CA PRO A 536 -25.71 11.07 -5.55
C PRO A 536 -26.88 11.61 -6.40
N GLY A 537 -26.85 12.90 -6.74
CA GLY A 537 -27.90 13.57 -7.49
C GLY A 537 -28.78 14.41 -6.57
N ALA A 538 -29.35 15.49 -7.12
CA ALA A 538 -30.08 16.49 -6.35
C ALA A 538 -31.30 15.95 -5.60
N ASP A 539 -31.89 14.84 -6.06
CA ASP A 539 -33.11 14.26 -5.48
C ASP A 539 -32.89 13.49 -4.17
N ALA A 540 -31.65 13.07 -3.90
CA ALA A 540 -31.30 12.37 -2.66
C ALA A 540 -31.14 13.37 -1.51
N THR A 541 -32.24 13.82 -0.90
CA THR A 541 -32.25 14.94 0.07
C THR A 541 -32.41 14.51 1.53
N THR A 542 -33.07 13.38 1.77
CA THR A 542 -33.29 12.80 3.11
C THR A 542 -32.14 11.91 3.55
N ASP A 543 -31.99 11.72 4.87
CA ASP A 543 -30.97 10.82 5.42
C ASP A 543 -31.17 9.37 4.92
N ALA A 544 -32.41 8.92 4.75
CA ALA A 544 -32.71 7.59 4.23
C ALA A 544 -32.24 7.43 2.77
N GLN A 545 -32.48 8.42 1.91
CA GLN A 545 -32.01 8.39 0.51
C GLN A 545 -30.49 8.44 0.43
N LEU A 546 -29.83 9.27 1.24
CA LEU A 546 -28.36 9.32 1.30
C LEU A 546 -27.78 8.01 1.85
N ALA A 547 -28.40 7.42 2.86
CA ALA A 547 -27.99 6.15 3.44
C ALA A 547 -28.12 4.99 2.43
N GLU A 548 -29.16 5.00 1.57
CA GLU A 548 -29.29 4.04 0.48
C GLU A 548 -28.18 4.24 -0.56
N TYR A 549 -27.93 5.49 -0.98
CA TYR A 549 -26.82 5.78 -1.89
C TYR A 549 -25.47 5.31 -1.31
N VAL A 550 -25.23 5.54 -0.02
CA VAL A 550 -24.01 5.10 0.66
C VAL A 550 -23.85 3.58 0.55
N ARG A 551 -24.90 2.78 0.81
CA ARG A 551 -24.85 1.31 0.67
C ARG A 551 -24.62 0.85 -0.76
N GLN A 552 -25.24 1.53 -1.73
CA GLN A 552 -25.14 1.23 -3.15
C GLN A 552 -23.80 1.64 -3.79
N SER A 553 -23.04 2.55 -3.18
CA SER A 553 -21.84 3.16 -3.81
C SER A 553 -20.55 3.04 -2.99
N VAL A 554 -20.63 2.61 -1.73
CA VAL A 554 -19.43 2.49 -0.88
C VAL A 554 -18.36 1.63 -1.56
N HIS A 555 -17.13 2.11 -1.46
CA HIS A 555 -15.94 1.45 -1.98
C HIS A 555 -14.78 1.64 -1.00
N SER A 556 -13.71 0.90 -1.22
CA SER A 556 -12.50 0.96 -0.40
C SER A 556 -11.67 2.20 -0.73
N ALA A 557 -11.15 2.90 0.29
CA ALA A 557 -10.05 3.86 0.11
C ALA A 557 -8.65 3.18 0.10
N ASN A 558 -8.62 1.85 0.08
CA ASN A 558 -7.48 0.94 -0.05
C ASN A 558 -6.48 0.98 1.12
N ALA A 559 -6.97 1.05 2.36
CA ALA A 559 -6.19 1.11 3.59
C ALA A 559 -6.48 -0.10 4.53
N LEU A 560 -6.28 -1.33 4.03
CA LEU A 560 -6.54 -2.55 4.81
C LEU A 560 -5.51 -2.76 5.92
N VAL A 561 -5.99 -3.07 7.13
CA VAL A 561 -5.16 -3.30 8.33
C VAL A 561 -5.79 -4.34 9.27
N GLY A 562 -5.06 -4.76 10.31
CA GLY A 562 -5.62 -5.37 11.53
C GLY A 562 -5.89 -6.87 11.53
N SER A 563 -5.67 -7.55 10.40
CA SER A 563 -5.91 -8.99 10.25
C SER A 563 -4.96 -9.92 11.01
N CYS A 564 -3.88 -9.38 11.58
CA CYS A 564 -2.95 -10.04 12.49
C CYS A 564 -2.71 -9.15 13.71
N LYS A 565 -3.76 -8.55 14.29
CA LYS A 565 -3.63 -7.48 15.29
C LYS A 565 -2.68 -7.83 16.45
N MET A 566 -1.90 -6.84 16.88
CA MET A 566 -1.23 -6.87 18.19
C MET A 566 -2.26 -6.69 19.31
N GLY A 567 -1.94 -7.20 20.50
CA GLY A 567 -2.78 -7.02 21.68
C GLY A 567 -2.10 -7.47 22.97
N LYS A 568 -2.73 -7.20 24.11
CA LYS A 568 -2.26 -7.59 25.46
C LYS A 568 -2.16 -9.10 25.64
N GLY A 569 -1.32 -9.57 26.55
CA GLY A 569 -1.10 -11.01 26.78
C GLY A 569 -2.39 -11.81 27.01
N ASP A 570 -3.38 -11.22 27.65
CA ASP A 570 -4.70 -11.80 27.97
C ASP A 570 -5.76 -11.61 26.86
N ASP A 571 -5.46 -10.90 25.78
CA ASP A 571 -6.37 -10.73 24.64
C ASP A 571 -6.43 -12.03 23.79
N PRO A 572 -7.57 -12.74 23.77
CA PRO A 572 -7.69 -14.00 23.03
C PRO A 572 -7.71 -13.81 21.51
N MET A 573 -7.95 -12.59 21.03
CA MET A 573 -8.01 -12.25 19.61
C MET A 573 -6.72 -11.61 19.09
N ALA A 574 -5.72 -11.41 19.95
CA ALA A 574 -4.41 -10.96 19.51
C ALA A 574 -3.68 -12.07 18.74
N VAL A 575 -3.03 -11.70 17.64
CA VAL A 575 -2.24 -12.61 16.80
C VAL A 575 -0.75 -12.49 17.10
N VAL A 576 -0.31 -11.26 17.36
CA VAL A 576 1.07 -10.98 17.78
C VAL A 576 1.12 -10.31 19.15
N ASP A 577 2.27 -10.41 19.82
CA ASP A 577 2.59 -9.59 20.99
C ASP A 577 3.08 -8.18 20.58
N SER A 578 3.42 -7.33 21.56
CA SER A 578 3.93 -5.97 21.29
C SER A 578 5.33 -5.95 20.64
N GLU A 579 6.03 -7.09 20.67
CA GLU A 579 7.28 -7.35 19.97
C GLU A 579 7.06 -7.98 18.58
N LEU A 580 5.80 -8.01 18.10
CA LEU A 580 5.39 -8.50 16.79
C LEU A 580 5.56 -10.01 16.58
N ARG A 581 5.80 -10.78 17.64
CA ARG A 581 5.97 -12.23 17.58
C ARG A 581 4.63 -12.92 17.48
N VAL A 582 4.51 -13.89 16.58
CA VAL A 582 3.28 -14.69 16.44
C VAL A 582 3.06 -15.52 17.70
N ARG A 583 1.86 -15.44 18.27
CA ARG A 583 1.53 -16.15 19.51
C ARG A 583 1.53 -17.66 19.29
N GLY A 584 2.18 -18.37 20.21
CA GLY A 584 2.29 -19.83 20.18
C GLY A 584 3.18 -20.38 19.04
N LEU A 585 3.83 -19.52 18.26
CA LEU A 585 4.74 -19.92 17.18
C LEU A 585 6.07 -19.19 17.29
N SER A 586 7.13 -19.94 17.55
CA SER A 586 8.47 -19.37 17.67
C SER A 586 9.07 -19.05 16.30
N ARG A 587 9.95 -18.03 16.27
CA ARG A 587 10.76 -17.62 15.11
C ARG A 587 9.96 -17.07 13.93
N VAL A 588 8.77 -16.54 14.20
CA VAL A 588 7.94 -15.84 13.21
C VAL A 588 7.47 -14.51 13.78
N ARG A 589 7.62 -13.44 13.00
CA ARG A 589 7.03 -12.13 13.28
C ARG A 589 6.17 -11.65 12.12
N VAL A 590 5.19 -10.80 12.42
CA VAL A 590 4.42 -10.08 11.40
C VAL A 590 4.78 -8.60 11.50
N CYS A 591 5.33 -8.04 10.44
CA CYS A 591 5.97 -6.72 10.47
C CYS A 591 5.32 -5.73 9.49
N ASP A 592 4.02 -5.88 9.23
CA ASP A 592 3.27 -5.08 8.25
C ASP A 592 1.95 -4.54 8.82
N ALA A 593 1.14 -3.93 7.96
CA ALA A 593 -0.12 -3.27 8.33
C ALA A 593 -1.17 -4.19 8.98
N SER A 594 -1.04 -5.52 8.84
CA SER A 594 -1.93 -6.47 9.51
C SER A 594 -1.87 -6.39 11.03
N ILE A 595 -0.77 -5.89 11.63
CA ILE A 595 -0.62 -5.84 13.09
C ILE A 595 -1.34 -4.67 13.76
N MET A 596 -1.78 -3.67 12.99
CA MET A 596 -2.40 -2.47 13.55
C MET A 596 -3.71 -2.85 14.26
N PRO A 597 -3.85 -2.66 15.58
CA PRO A 597 -5.04 -3.08 16.29
C PRO A 597 -6.26 -2.25 15.88
N THR A 598 -6.03 -0.96 15.60
CA THR A 598 -7.01 -0.04 15.03
C THR A 598 -6.44 0.75 13.86
N LEU A 599 -7.31 1.12 12.92
CA LEU A 599 -6.97 1.89 11.73
C LEU A 599 -6.71 3.37 12.07
N PRO A 600 -5.51 3.91 11.79
CA PRO A 600 -5.23 5.34 11.98
C PRO A 600 -5.93 6.18 10.91
N GLY A 601 -6.24 7.43 11.23
CA GLY A 601 -6.94 8.32 10.30
C GLY A 601 -6.06 8.72 9.10
N GLY A 602 -6.40 8.28 7.89
CA GLY A 602 -5.68 8.61 6.65
C GLY A 602 -4.99 7.41 6.00
N GLN A 603 -4.01 7.64 5.12
CA GLN A 603 -3.39 6.56 4.35
C GLN A 603 -2.35 5.79 5.20
N THR A 604 -2.35 4.46 5.11
CA THR A 604 -1.59 3.58 6.03
C THR A 604 -0.15 3.29 5.62
N ALA A 605 0.32 3.85 4.49
CA ALA A 605 1.66 3.58 3.98
C ALA A 605 2.76 4.05 4.93
N SER A 606 2.62 5.25 5.49
CA SER A 606 3.61 5.82 6.43
C SER A 606 3.68 4.98 7.72
N SER A 607 2.53 4.60 8.29
CA SER A 607 2.44 3.77 9.50
C SER A 607 3.04 2.39 9.27
N THR A 608 2.85 1.81 8.08
CA THR A 608 3.48 0.55 7.68
C THR A 608 5.01 0.66 7.64
N ILE A 609 5.54 1.76 7.10
CA ILE A 609 6.99 2.01 7.08
C ILE A 609 7.51 2.19 8.51
N ALA A 610 6.83 2.96 9.36
CA ALA A 610 7.22 3.17 10.75
C ALA A 610 7.21 1.87 11.58
N ILE A 611 6.21 1.00 11.37
CA ILE A 611 6.17 -0.35 11.96
C ILE A 611 7.41 -1.15 11.54
N ALA A 612 7.75 -1.16 10.25
CA ALA A 612 8.90 -1.91 9.76
C ALA A 612 10.24 -1.36 10.27
N GLU A 613 10.36 -0.03 10.40
CA GLU A 613 11.50 0.62 11.04
C GLU A 613 11.62 0.19 12.52
N LYS A 614 10.51 0.22 13.27
CA LYS A 614 10.49 -0.22 14.67
C LYS A 614 10.80 -1.72 14.82
N ALA A 615 10.28 -2.56 13.93
CA ALA A 615 10.56 -3.99 13.89
C ALA A 615 12.05 -4.29 13.65
N ALA A 616 12.70 -3.57 12.73
CA ALA A 616 14.13 -3.70 12.51
C ALA A 616 14.94 -3.35 13.77
N ASP A 617 14.52 -2.33 14.52
CA ASP A 617 15.15 -1.93 15.78
C ASP A 617 15.00 -3.00 16.88
N MET A 618 13.82 -3.62 16.99
CA MET A 618 13.57 -4.75 17.89
C MET A 618 14.47 -5.96 17.57
N LEU A 619 14.61 -6.28 16.28
CA LEU A 619 15.45 -7.39 15.81
C LEU A 619 16.94 -7.12 16.07
N ALA A 620 17.43 -5.91 15.79
CA ALA A 620 18.81 -5.53 16.06
C ALA A 620 19.16 -5.60 17.57
N ARG A 621 18.25 -5.16 18.46
CA ARG A 621 18.44 -5.27 19.92
C ARG A 621 18.52 -6.70 20.41
N LYS A 622 17.75 -7.61 19.80
CA LYS A 622 17.80 -9.05 20.10
C LYS A 622 19.16 -9.63 19.73
N ASP A 623 19.69 -9.28 18.56
CA ASP A 623 20.99 -9.77 18.09
C ASP A 623 22.17 -9.18 18.90
N ALA A 624 22.00 -7.96 19.44
CA ALA A 624 23.03 -7.26 20.21
C ALA A 624 23.24 -7.74 21.67
N ARG A 625 22.46 -8.70 22.20
CA ARG A 625 22.59 -9.14 23.62
C ARG A 625 22.48 -10.65 23.84
N ALA A 626 23.64 -11.27 24.02
CA ALA A 626 24.00 -11.91 25.29
C ALA A 626 25.50 -11.65 25.56
N PRO A 627 25.89 -10.78 26.51
CA PRO A 627 27.26 -10.81 27.00
C PRO A 627 27.49 -12.18 27.64
N ALA A 628 28.54 -12.88 27.21
CA ALA A 628 28.99 -14.09 27.87
C ALA A 628 29.15 -13.82 29.38
N PRO A 629 28.73 -14.73 30.27
CA PRO A 629 28.97 -14.54 31.69
C PRO A 629 30.47 -14.36 31.91
N VAL A 630 30.87 -13.19 32.36
CA VAL A 630 32.25 -12.92 32.77
C VAL A 630 32.55 -13.89 33.89
N ALA A 631 33.48 -14.82 33.63
CA ALA A 631 33.97 -15.75 34.63
C ALA A 631 34.42 -14.94 35.84
N LYS A 632 33.82 -15.21 37.01
CA LYS A 632 34.28 -14.66 38.29
C LYS A 632 35.75 -15.03 38.45
N VAL A 633 36.63 -14.05 38.34
CA VAL A 633 37.99 -14.18 38.87
C VAL A 633 37.85 -14.24 40.38
N LEU A 634 37.97 -15.45 40.92
CA LEU A 634 38.26 -15.70 42.32
C LEU A 634 39.60 -15.03 42.63
N VAL A 635 39.56 -13.90 43.34
CA VAL A 635 40.74 -13.42 44.07
C VAL A 635 40.75 -14.20 45.38
N ALA A 636 41.65 -15.17 45.47
CA ALA A 636 41.96 -15.87 46.71
C ALA A 636 43.00 -15.06 47.50
N ALA A 637 42.67 -14.85 48.78
CA ALA A 637 43.47 -14.46 49.96
C ALA A 637 44.66 -13.50 49.78
#